data_AF-A0A7S0SP26-F1
#
_entry.id   AF-A0A7S0SP26-F1
#
_cell.length_a   1.000
_cell.length_b   1.000
_cell.length_c   1.000
_cell.angle_alpha   90.00
_cell.angle_beta   90.00
_cell.angle_gamma   90.00
#
_symmetry.space_group_name_H-M   'P 1'
#
loop_
_entity.id
_entity.type
_entity.pdbx_description
1 polymer ?
#
loop_
_entity_poly.entity_id
_entity_poly.type
_entity_poly.pdbx_seq_one_letter_code
_entity_poly.pdbx_strand_id
1 'polypeptide(L)'
;DGTYGLEFRCTSQGVWVLRLRFNGRLSNVSHELIVSYGPLVASDILVRAPRGPFRCGGYTDVVVEVARPELGRVMSGAEAFSVRVISPSAMSMSVPLELEPGSVRAVATVCWPQVGEHSISVTLDGALVPKCPIHVQVAPEDICLAACQIQGTGTHRASAGERASFVVEAHDARGNRLAAGCAPLAVVVRTLGGASDGAITQGQILDYGNGAYEASYVIRVAGPYEVALTLGSEELVMKGHCEPGKAVAAGCALLGDAVLDLEVGSTGRFTIERRDAYGNRAPSRQGQVALRCTADGPGPVAVHVVDGAEGRSDVVVSATVAGRYFLTCVGGDNQDPVPGSPFELVAYPATAAAGASVTSVYGAQLAAPDSDVLTAVSGDEITVTVAPRDGFGNPTVFGPGAGAVVSAVGGSGSLETKFEDRGGPRSEATLHGSLNAAGSYLLSAKVGDEPLAGYPRILQVVPGATDPRRCVLFGDALGGVDCGRLSTLTVHAADRHGNLRATGGDVVDLSMLAPDGKTVIAAAVVDHADGTFGASFKLDQAGQWGLQLIVNGRGGRTDVSEVTAHFGPCRASDCVFAGFGMDGLEGVTTLSSSSIVIQPAAYEAANRHMSGKESLSVRVLTPSGGISAVALQFSRGQYTGAYRWTQPGLHTVSVSLDQEAVVGSPFTVEALAALPEIRDLEKMSAGEVNAILVKLTPEAASQALAALPAEQAAASLAGHSPDSVARMMNGMYPAAASQVLASLPGIAAAAATSAMSDERTREILAGMSAADTGKLMLSMSAEDLAAKANVLADTLGRMREEEAAAALVAMVASVHSREGVAAVLNEMPSSQVAAVVNVMSIKDAGEMLAGMGHDEVAAVIAAMPPAKQVALLHEMGDAAVFNLTAGLSAAYRDDRRLPAAERAQRRDAAAERTRRVAPALAQMHPARLARSMTHADADHVAGTLFALVHEATGGHAHADVQSSQEQSFRARENGSVAESEASTRSAAAQLLRELPRDAQKAAVPEVLANCPAGTAGAILGDFSGDEVSRMLSGAPVEQTARMLVELVREMPPKAAGVMVAMPPSVAAAALSLVVASVNLDDGRFILSDLELAELLRGTPPDVLKLVEPATALGTACASRLTAAQAAAVLSSLDPASAARALEGMSSEEVRQLL
;
A
#
# COMPACT_ATOMS: atom_id res chain seq x y z
N ASP A 1 -88.21 62.77 122.30
CA ASP A 1 -89.21 63.55 121.54
C ASP A 1 -90.41 62.69 121.08
N GLY A 2 -90.33 61.36 121.13
CA GLY A 2 -91.47 60.48 120.81
C GLY A 2 -91.54 60.10 119.32
N THR A 3 -90.49 60.39 118.57
CA THR A 3 -90.39 60.13 117.13
C THR A 3 -89.70 58.78 116.87
N TYR A 4 -90.25 57.98 115.95
CA TYR A 4 -89.65 56.72 115.49
C TYR A 4 -89.36 56.82 113.99
N GLY A 5 -88.11 56.54 113.59
CA GLY A 5 -87.76 56.36 112.19
C GLY A 5 -88.08 54.94 111.73
N LEU A 6 -88.68 54.81 110.55
CA LEU A 6 -88.99 53.52 109.93
C LEU A 6 -88.20 53.40 108.63
N GLU A 7 -87.28 52.44 108.58
CA GLU A 7 -86.63 52.02 107.33
C GLU A 7 -87.19 50.66 106.91
N PHE A 8 -87.62 50.56 105.65
CA PHE A 8 -88.08 49.32 105.04
C PHE A 8 -87.80 49.36 103.54
N ARG A 9 -87.61 48.19 102.93
CA ARG A 9 -87.40 48.05 101.49
C ARG A 9 -88.62 47.37 100.88
N CYS A 10 -89.23 48.01 99.88
CA CYS A 10 -90.33 47.40 99.14
C CYS A 10 -89.75 46.54 98.00
N THR A 11 -90.21 45.31 97.86
CA THR A 11 -89.65 44.32 96.92
C THR A 11 -90.38 44.26 95.58
N SER A 12 -91.54 44.91 95.45
CA SER A 12 -92.33 44.95 94.21
C SER A 12 -93.05 46.29 94.07
N GLN A 13 -93.29 46.70 92.82
CA GLN A 13 -94.11 47.88 92.54
C GLN A 13 -95.58 47.65 92.90
N GLY A 14 -96.28 48.74 93.23
CA GLY A 14 -97.70 48.71 93.57
C GLY A 14 -98.06 49.75 94.63
N VAL A 15 -99.35 49.81 94.95
CA VAL A 15 -99.84 50.60 96.08
C VAL A 15 -99.68 49.75 97.34
N TRP A 16 -98.67 50.06 98.14
CA TRP A 16 -98.47 49.44 99.44
C TRP A 16 -99.23 50.25 100.48
N VAL A 17 -99.85 49.58 101.45
CA VAL A 17 -100.55 50.25 102.55
C VAL A 17 -99.73 50.07 103.82
N LEU A 18 -99.12 51.15 104.30
CA LEU A 18 -98.41 51.17 105.59
C LEU A 18 -99.39 51.43 106.72
N ARG A 19 -99.39 50.53 107.71
CA ARG A 19 -100.19 50.66 108.93
C ARG A 19 -99.33 50.30 110.13
N LEU A 20 -99.29 51.18 111.13
CA LEU A 20 -98.40 51.02 112.27
C LEU A 20 -99.12 50.28 113.39
N ARG A 21 -98.40 49.41 114.11
CA ARG A 21 -98.94 48.70 115.27
C ARG A 21 -98.23 49.16 116.54
N PHE A 22 -98.94 49.85 117.42
CA PHE A 22 -98.43 50.31 118.71
C PHE A 22 -99.05 49.50 119.85
N ASN A 23 -98.22 48.91 120.72
CA ASN A 23 -98.66 48.11 121.88
C ASN A 23 -99.75 47.08 121.54
N GLY A 24 -99.57 46.37 120.44
CA GLY A 24 -100.49 45.30 120.05
C GLY A 24 -101.73 45.76 119.28
N ARG A 25 -102.00 47.06 119.13
CA ARG A 25 -103.15 47.61 118.38
C ARG A 25 -102.69 48.35 117.12
N LEU A 26 -103.38 48.12 116.00
CA LEU A 26 -103.12 48.83 114.75
C LEU A 26 -103.60 50.28 114.85
N SER A 27 -102.87 51.19 114.21
CA SER A 27 -103.26 52.59 114.05
C SER A 27 -104.53 52.69 113.22
N ASN A 28 -105.36 53.70 113.51
CA ASN A 28 -106.54 53.99 112.71
C ASN A 28 -106.20 54.69 111.39
N VAL A 29 -104.97 55.18 111.27
CA VAL A 29 -104.43 55.83 110.08
C VAL A 29 -103.62 54.80 109.29
N SER A 30 -103.92 54.69 107.99
CA SER A 30 -103.12 53.96 107.00
C SER A 30 -102.57 54.96 105.98
N HIS A 31 -101.32 54.76 105.57
CA HIS A 31 -100.68 55.56 104.54
C HIS A 31 -100.47 54.72 103.29
N GLU A 32 -101.00 55.20 102.16
CA GLU A 32 -100.68 54.61 100.86
C GLU A 32 -99.28 55.05 100.43
N LEU A 33 -98.44 54.08 100.12
CA LEU A 33 -97.12 54.23 99.54
C LEU A 33 -97.21 53.72 98.11
N ILE A 34 -97.18 54.64 97.16
CA ILE A 34 -97.05 54.28 95.75
C ILE A 34 -95.58 53.98 95.52
N VAL A 35 -95.27 52.69 95.36
CA VAL A 35 -93.91 52.22 95.07
C VAL A 35 -93.84 51.94 93.57
N SER A 36 -93.06 52.73 92.85
CA SER A 36 -92.69 52.47 91.45
C SER A 36 -91.26 51.94 91.38
N TYR A 37 -90.93 51.18 90.32
CA TYR A 37 -89.54 50.93 90.02
C TYR A 37 -88.83 52.25 89.66
N GLY A 38 -87.61 52.42 90.16
CA GLY A 38 -86.73 53.49 89.73
C GLY A 38 -86.28 53.33 88.27
N PRO A 39 -85.52 54.29 87.73
CA PRO A 39 -84.95 54.20 86.39
C PRO A 39 -84.17 52.88 86.22
N LEU A 40 -84.10 52.38 84.99
CA LEU A 40 -83.30 51.21 84.67
C LEU A 40 -81.85 51.46 85.08
N VAL A 41 -81.22 50.51 85.79
CA VAL A 41 -79.77 50.53 86.05
C VAL A 41 -79.09 49.43 85.23
N ALA A 42 -77.77 49.52 85.04
CA ALA A 42 -77.02 48.59 84.17
C ALA A 42 -77.25 47.10 84.49
N SER A 43 -77.48 46.73 85.76
CA SER A 43 -77.76 45.34 86.18
C SER A 43 -79.14 44.81 85.74
N ASP A 44 -80.06 45.71 85.36
CA ASP A 44 -81.39 45.37 84.87
C ASP A 44 -81.41 45.12 83.36
N ILE A 45 -80.25 45.26 82.70
CA ILE A 45 -80.08 45.15 81.26
C ILE A 45 -79.20 43.92 80.96
N LEU A 46 -79.55 43.22 79.88
CA LEU A 46 -78.80 42.10 79.34
C LEU A 46 -78.45 42.39 77.88
N VAL A 47 -77.17 42.25 77.53
CA VAL A 47 -76.74 42.25 76.13
C VAL A 47 -76.72 40.82 75.62
N ARG A 48 -77.43 40.56 74.52
CA ARG A 48 -77.35 39.29 73.80
C ARG A 48 -76.09 39.33 72.93
N ALA A 49 -75.19 38.38 73.14
CA ALA A 49 -74.00 38.25 72.31
C ALA A 49 -74.42 38.08 70.84
N PRO A 50 -73.83 38.85 69.91
CA PRO A 50 -74.16 38.72 68.50
C PRO A 50 -73.69 37.34 68.02
N ARG A 51 -74.40 36.77 67.04
CA ARG A 51 -74.06 35.46 66.46
C ARG A 51 -73.48 35.66 65.07
N GLY A 52 -72.32 35.04 64.83
CA GLY A 52 -71.62 35.11 63.54
C GLY A 52 -72.34 34.34 62.43
N PRO A 53 -71.80 34.39 61.19
CA PRO A 53 -70.43 34.83 60.86
C PRO A 53 -70.27 36.35 60.84
N PHE A 54 -69.13 36.83 61.34
CA PHE A 54 -68.76 38.24 61.33
C PHE A 54 -67.77 38.48 60.20
N ARG A 55 -68.20 39.23 59.17
CA ARG A 55 -67.37 39.57 58.02
C ARG A 55 -67.09 41.06 58.00
N CYS A 56 -65.90 41.44 57.56
CA CYS A 56 -65.55 42.83 57.29
C CYS A 56 -66.61 43.45 56.37
N GLY A 57 -67.05 44.68 56.65
CA GLY A 57 -68.14 45.41 56.00
C GLY A 57 -69.56 44.86 56.22
N GLY A 58 -69.70 43.72 56.89
CA GLY A 58 -70.98 43.16 57.28
C GLY A 58 -71.61 43.93 58.45
N TYR A 59 -72.93 43.84 58.54
CA TYR A 59 -73.70 44.41 59.64
C TYR A 59 -74.18 43.30 60.57
N THR A 60 -74.14 43.54 61.88
CA THR A 60 -74.66 42.59 62.87
C THR A 60 -75.39 43.32 63.99
N ASP A 61 -76.58 42.84 64.31
CA ASP A 61 -77.39 43.40 65.37
C ASP A 61 -76.90 42.96 66.76
N VAL A 62 -76.59 43.93 67.61
CA VAL A 62 -76.38 43.76 69.04
C VAL A 62 -77.69 44.11 69.74
N VAL A 63 -78.32 43.10 70.35
CA VAL A 63 -79.62 43.27 70.99
C VAL A 63 -79.43 43.51 72.48
N VAL A 64 -79.98 44.62 72.96
CA VAL A 64 -80.02 45.02 74.37
C VAL A 64 -81.45 44.78 74.87
N GLU A 65 -81.61 43.96 75.90
CA GLU A 65 -82.93 43.56 76.42
C GLU A 65 -83.00 43.85 77.92
N VAL A 66 -84.19 44.18 78.43
CA VAL A 66 -84.43 44.22 79.87
C VAL A 66 -84.32 42.78 80.41
N ALA A 67 -83.50 42.57 81.44
CA ALA A 67 -83.14 41.22 81.91
C ALA A 67 -84.33 40.44 82.51
N ARG A 68 -85.36 41.13 83.00
CA ARG A 68 -86.57 40.57 83.61
C ARG A 68 -87.83 41.30 83.11
N PRO A 69 -88.23 41.10 81.85
CA PRO A 69 -89.35 41.82 81.25
C PRO A 69 -90.69 41.48 81.92
N GLU A 70 -90.82 40.31 82.56
CA GLU A 70 -92.01 39.91 83.32
C GLU A 70 -92.36 40.85 84.48
N LEU A 71 -91.42 41.67 84.95
CA LEU A 71 -91.66 42.68 85.99
C LEU A 71 -92.35 43.95 85.46
N GLY A 72 -92.72 43.98 84.17
CA GLY A 72 -93.38 45.11 83.52
C GLY A 72 -92.47 46.33 83.32
N ARG A 73 -91.15 46.14 83.40
CA ARG A 73 -90.16 47.21 83.21
C ARG A 73 -89.87 47.36 81.73
N VAL A 74 -89.94 48.60 81.26
CA VAL A 74 -89.73 48.99 79.87
C VAL A 74 -88.68 50.09 79.81
N MET A 75 -88.01 50.19 78.67
CA MET A 75 -87.10 51.28 78.36
C MET A 75 -87.92 52.52 78.02
N SER A 76 -87.71 53.61 78.76
CA SER A 76 -88.50 54.85 78.66
C SER A 76 -88.07 55.76 77.50
N GLY A 77 -86.85 55.57 76.98
CA GLY A 77 -86.23 56.45 76.00
C GLY A 77 -85.41 57.60 76.63
N ALA A 78 -85.44 57.74 77.96
CA ALA A 78 -84.65 58.72 78.70
C ALA A 78 -83.32 58.13 79.22
N GLU A 79 -83.10 56.82 79.05
CA GLU A 79 -81.88 56.13 79.45
C GLU A 79 -80.67 56.56 78.61
N ALA A 80 -79.55 56.91 79.25
CA ALA A 80 -78.32 57.28 78.54
C ALA A 80 -77.50 56.03 78.14
N PHE A 81 -78.00 55.27 77.17
CA PHE A 81 -77.25 54.15 76.59
C PHE A 81 -76.09 54.64 75.72
N SER A 82 -74.91 54.00 75.86
CA SER A 82 -73.79 54.18 74.93
C SER A 82 -73.28 52.82 74.47
N VAL A 83 -73.35 52.57 73.17
CA VAL A 83 -72.77 51.39 72.53
C VAL A 83 -71.48 51.81 71.84
N ARG A 84 -70.35 51.24 72.24
CA ARG A 84 -69.03 51.54 71.70
C ARG A 84 -68.36 50.28 71.17
N VAL A 85 -67.87 50.36 69.94
CA VAL A 85 -67.11 49.29 69.27
C VAL A 85 -65.68 49.76 69.07
N ILE A 86 -64.72 48.99 69.55
CA ILE A 86 -63.29 49.22 69.37
C ILE A 86 -62.78 48.20 68.35
N SER A 87 -62.18 48.69 67.27
CA SER A 87 -61.55 47.88 66.23
C SER A 87 -60.12 47.46 66.59
N PRO A 88 -59.51 46.50 65.86
CA PRO A 88 -58.12 46.09 66.05
C PRO A 88 -57.11 47.24 65.98
N SER A 89 -57.37 48.25 65.14
CA SER A 89 -56.52 49.45 65.05
C SER A 89 -56.75 50.45 66.19
N ALA A 90 -57.43 50.03 67.27
CA ALA A 90 -57.86 50.86 68.40
C ALA A 90 -58.81 52.03 68.03
N MET A 91 -59.41 52.02 66.83
CA MET A 91 -60.42 53.01 66.47
C MET A 91 -61.72 52.71 67.22
N SER A 92 -62.21 53.69 67.98
CA SER A 92 -63.44 53.62 68.78
C SER A 92 -64.60 54.27 68.03
N MET A 93 -65.68 53.53 67.81
CA MET A 93 -66.88 53.99 67.12
C MET A 93 -68.08 53.96 68.07
N SER A 94 -68.88 55.03 68.05
CA SER A 94 -70.17 55.06 68.73
C SER A 94 -71.23 54.52 67.78
N VAL A 95 -71.98 53.51 68.21
CA VAL A 95 -73.06 52.91 67.41
C VAL A 95 -74.40 53.38 67.98
N PRO A 96 -75.31 53.94 67.15
CA PRO A 96 -76.62 54.34 67.62
C PRO A 96 -77.41 53.13 68.09
N LEU A 97 -78.06 53.25 69.25
CA LEU A 97 -78.99 52.25 69.75
C LEU A 97 -80.41 52.66 69.35
N GLU A 98 -81.04 51.86 68.50
CA GLU A 98 -82.43 52.05 68.11
C GLU A 98 -83.34 51.54 69.23
N LEU A 99 -84.04 52.48 69.87
CA LEU A 99 -84.90 52.23 71.02
C LEU A 99 -86.28 52.87 70.80
N GLU A 100 -87.33 52.06 70.83
CA GLU A 100 -88.71 52.54 70.86
C GLU A 100 -89.17 52.74 72.31
N PRO A 101 -89.68 53.93 72.71
CA PRO A 101 -90.18 54.16 74.06
C PRO A 101 -91.29 53.17 74.44
N GLY A 102 -91.14 52.51 75.58
CA GLY A 102 -92.05 51.46 76.05
C GLY A 102 -91.66 50.04 75.62
N SER A 103 -90.58 49.88 74.84
CA SER A 103 -90.04 48.57 74.47
C SER A 103 -89.25 47.92 75.61
N VAL A 104 -89.18 46.59 75.60
CA VAL A 104 -88.26 45.80 76.44
C VAL A 104 -86.95 45.45 75.73
N ARG A 105 -86.81 45.88 74.47
CA ARG A 105 -85.73 45.52 73.55
C ARG A 105 -85.29 46.75 72.75
N ALA A 106 -83.98 46.92 72.62
CA ALA A 106 -83.34 47.89 71.75
C ALA A 106 -82.27 47.17 70.89
N VAL A 107 -81.98 47.71 69.71
CA VAL A 107 -81.05 47.09 68.75
C VAL A 107 -80.01 48.10 68.31
N ALA A 108 -78.73 47.70 68.35
CA ALA A 108 -77.63 48.48 67.78
C ALA A 108 -77.03 47.68 66.62
N THR A 109 -77.16 48.20 65.40
CA THR A 109 -76.60 47.55 64.20
C THR A 109 -75.14 47.95 64.04
N VAL A 110 -74.22 47.02 64.34
CA VAL A 110 -72.77 47.24 64.23
C VAL A 110 -72.28 46.90 62.83
N CYS A 111 -71.55 47.82 62.19
CA CYS A 111 -70.76 47.53 61.00
C CYS A 111 -69.31 47.21 61.40
N TRP A 112 -68.70 46.21 60.77
CA TRP A 112 -67.34 45.76 61.06
C TRP A 112 -66.34 46.36 60.05
N PRO A 113 -65.60 47.43 60.36
CA PRO A 113 -64.80 48.15 59.36
C PRO A 113 -63.46 47.48 59.03
N GLN A 114 -62.99 46.54 59.85
CA GLN A 114 -61.67 45.92 59.72
C GLN A 114 -61.75 44.41 59.97
N VAL A 115 -60.76 43.67 59.49
CA VAL A 115 -60.54 42.26 59.84
C VAL A 115 -59.78 42.17 61.17
N GLY A 116 -60.16 41.22 62.03
CA GLY A 116 -59.52 40.97 63.32
C GLY A 116 -60.44 41.17 64.52
N GLU A 117 -59.85 41.19 65.71
CA GLU A 117 -60.59 41.24 66.98
C GLU A 117 -61.19 42.61 67.29
N HIS A 118 -62.52 42.66 67.39
CA HIS A 118 -63.26 43.84 67.80
C HIS A 118 -63.83 43.65 69.21
N SER A 119 -63.90 44.72 69.99
CA SER A 119 -64.46 44.74 71.35
C SER A 119 -65.69 45.64 71.41
N ILE A 120 -66.85 45.09 71.79
CA ILE A 120 -68.12 45.80 71.94
C ILE A 120 -68.40 46.04 73.42
N SER A 121 -68.67 47.29 73.80
CA SER A 121 -69.06 47.68 75.15
C SER A 121 -70.38 48.44 75.12
N VAL A 122 -71.31 48.06 76.01
CA VAL A 122 -72.58 48.76 76.21
C VAL A 122 -72.59 49.30 77.63
N THR A 123 -72.81 50.61 77.77
CA THR A 123 -72.97 51.26 79.08
C THR A 123 -74.34 51.91 79.20
N LEU A 124 -74.84 51.99 80.43
CA LEU A 124 -76.06 52.72 80.81
C LEU A 124 -75.70 53.68 81.94
N ASP A 125 -75.93 54.98 81.74
CA ASP A 125 -75.55 56.06 82.68
C ASP A 125 -74.07 56.02 83.11
N GLY A 126 -73.20 55.60 82.17
CA GLY A 126 -71.76 55.48 82.38
C GLY A 126 -71.30 54.16 83.02
N ALA A 127 -72.21 53.31 83.50
CA ALA A 127 -71.87 51.98 84.05
C ALA A 127 -71.95 50.88 82.99
N LEU A 128 -70.99 49.95 83.00
CA LEU A 128 -70.93 48.83 82.04
C LEU A 128 -72.02 47.79 82.33
N VAL A 129 -72.75 47.39 81.28
CA VAL A 129 -73.78 46.35 81.36
C VAL A 129 -73.14 44.96 81.55
N PRO A 130 -73.75 44.04 82.32
CA PRO A 130 -73.24 42.68 82.49
C PRO A 130 -72.95 41.96 81.16
N LYS A 131 -71.83 41.22 81.11
CA LYS A 131 -71.29 40.49 79.94
C LYS A 131 -70.64 41.37 78.85
N CYS A 132 -70.46 42.67 79.09
CA CYS A 132 -69.58 43.52 78.30
C CYS A 132 -68.20 43.67 79.00
N PRO A 133 -67.09 43.89 78.25
CA PRO A 133 -67.02 43.92 76.79
C PRO A 133 -67.15 42.54 76.13
N ILE A 134 -67.71 42.50 74.92
CA ILE A 134 -67.85 41.29 74.09
C ILE A 134 -66.79 41.35 72.99
N HIS A 135 -65.97 40.30 72.88
CA HIS A 135 -64.95 40.19 71.86
C HIS A 135 -65.45 39.38 70.66
N VAL A 136 -65.23 39.90 69.45
CA VAL A 136 -65.69 39.33 68.20
C VAL A 136 -64.53 39.26 67.21
N GLN A 137 -64.25 38.08 66.66
CA GLN A 137 -63.30 37.94 65.56
C GLN A 137 -64.01 38.15 64.22
N VAL A 138 -63.60 39.20 63.51
CA VAL A 138 -64.13 39.54 62.19
C VAL A 138 -63.22 38.93 61.12
N ALA A 139 -63.78 38.07 60.29
CA ALA A 139 -63.09 37.47 59.15
C ALA A 139 -63.12 38.39 57.91
N PRO A 140 -62.17 38.24 56.97
CA PRO A 140 -62.27 38.89 55.66
C PRO A 140 -63.53 38.44 54.88
N GLU A 141 -63.87 39.18 53.83
CA GLU A 141 -64.91 38.77 52.89
C GLU A 141 -64.47 37.56 52.05
N ASP A 142 -65.39 37.06 51.22
CA ASP A 142 -65.05 36.01 50.27
C ASP A 142 -64.00 36.52 49.27
N ILE A 143 -63.22 35.57 48.74
CA ILE A 143 -62.15 35.84 47.78
C ILE A 143 -62.69 36.64 46.57
N CYS A 144 -61.93 37.65 46.16
CA CYS A 144 -62.16 38.45 44.96
C CYS A 144 -60.98 38.27 44.01
N LEU A 145 -61.25 37.67 42.84
CA LEU A 145 -60.20 37.32 41.88
C LEU A 145 -59.40 38.54 41.40
N ALA A 146 -60.08 39.69 41.21
CA ALA A 146 -59.46 40.95 40.78
C ALA A 146 -58.57 41.61 41.85
N ALA A 147 -58.79 41.30 43.13
CA ALA A 147 -58.00 41.84 44.24
C ALA A 147 -56.82 40.93 44.62
N CYS A 148 -56.79 39.69 44.15
CA CYS A 148 -55.73 38.73 44.43
C CYS A 148 -54.38 39.21 43.89
N GLN A 149 -53.30 38.93 44.63
CA GLN A 149 -51.94 39.24 44.18
C GLN A 149 -51.31 37.99 43.56
N ILE A 150 -50.75 38.12 42.36
CA ILE A 150 -50.18 37.01 41.61
C ILE A 150 -48.70 37.25 41.39
N GLN A 151 -47.86 36.27 41.72
CA GLN A 151 -46.41 36.34 41.57
C GLN A 151 -45.86 35.04 40.99
N GLY A 152 -44.95 35.14 40.02
CA GLY A 152 -44.28 33.98 39.42
C GLY A 152 -44.13 34.10 37.91
N THR A 153 -43.07 33.49 37.39
CA THR A 153 -42.75 33.49 35.95
C THR A 153 -43.76 32.71 35.12
N GLY A 154 -44.41 31.70 35.73
CA GLY A 154 -45.52 30.96 35.14
C GLY A 154 -46.80 31.78 34.94
N THR A 155 -46.75 33.11 34.97
CA THR A 155 -47.85 33.96 34.50
C THR A 155 -47.67 34.38 33.04
N HIS A 156 -46.42 34.37 32.55
CA HIS A 156 -46.06 34.91 31.24
C HIS A 156 -44.95 34.12 30.51
N ARG A 157 -44.25 33.19 31.16
CA ARG A 157 -43.18 32.37 30.55
C ARG A 157 -43.34 30.90 30.93
N ALA A 158 -43.20 30.01 29.95
CA ALA A 158 -43.13 28.57 30.14
C ALA A 158 -42.13 27.96 29.15
N SER A 159 -41.66 26.74 29.44
CA SER A 159 -40.90 25.91 28.50
C SER A 159 -41.73 24.68 28.16
N ALA A 160 -41.74 24.25 26.90
CA ALA A 160 -42.53 23.10 26.49
C ALA A 160 -42.11 21.84 27.26
N GLY A 161 -43.07 21.17 27.91
CA GLY A 161 -42.87 19.98 28.73
C GLY A 161 -42.44 20.22 30.17
N GLU A 162 -42.06 21.44 30.55
CA GLU A 162 -41.67 21.78 31.92
C GLU A 162 -42.88 22.29 32.74
N ARG A 163 -42.86 22.06 34.05
CA ARG A 163 -43.88 22.55 34.97
C ARG A 163 -43.67 24.06 35.20
N ALA A 164 -44.59 24.87 34.71
CA ALA A 164 -44.68 26.28 35.04
C ALA A 164 -45.59 26.46 36.25
N SER A 165 -45.22 27.37 37.17
CA SER A 165 -46.08 27.71 38.31
C SER A 165 -46.04 29.19 38.68
N PHE A 166 -47.08 29.62 39.37
CA PHE A 166 -47.20 30.93 39.98
C PHE A 166 -47.99 30.82 41.28
N VAL A 167 -47.71 31.75 42.20
CA VAL A 167 -48.37 31.84 43.50
C VAL A 167 -49.46 32.88 43.44
N VAL A 168 -50.63 32.54 43.98
CA VAL A 168 -51.79 33.39 44.15
C VAL A 168 -51.99 33.64 45.64
N GLU A 169 -51.94 34.90 46.04
CA GLU A 169 -52.30 35.33 47.38
C GLU A 169 -53.73 35.87 47.37
N ALA A 170 -54.64 35.13 48.00
CA ALA A 170 -56.06 35.44 47.98
C ALA A 170 -56.37 36.68 48.83
N HIS A 171 -57.11 37.60 48.23
CA HIS A 171 -57.59 38.81 48.87
C HIS A 171 -59.10 38.97 48.65
N ASP A 172 -59.77 39.64 49.59
CA ASP A 172 -61.16 40.03 49.42
C ASP A 172 -61.29 41.31 48.56
N ALA A 173 -62.51 41.71 48.21
CA ALA A 173 -62.75 42.90 47.38
C ALA A 173 -62.26 44.22 48.01
N ARG A 174 -61.95 44.22 49.31
CA ARG A 174 -61.40 45.38 50.04
C ARG A 174 -59.88 45.32 50.18
N GLY A 175 -59.22 44.31 49.60
CA GLY A 175 -57.77 44.15 49.67
C GLY A 175 -57.27 43.56 50.99
N ASN A 176 -58.12 42.90 51.78
CA ASN A 176 -57.66 42.16 52.95
C ASN A 176 -57.20 40.76 52.53
N ARG A 177 -56.04 40.33 53.02
CA ARG A 177 -55.50 38.98 52.80
C ARG A 177 -56.36 37.93 53.52
N LEU A 178 -56.74 36.87 52.81
CA LEU A 178 -57.42 35.73 53.41
C LEU A 178 -56.44 34.91 54.26
N ALA A 179 -56.87 34.47 55.44
CA ALA A 179 -56.07 33.66 56.36
C ALA A 179 -56.40 32.16 56.29
N ALA A 180 -57.49 31.80 55.62
CA ALA A 180 -57.93 30.43 55.42
C ALA A 180 -57.88 30.06 53.93
N GLY A 181 -57.56 28.79 53.65
CA GLY A 181 -57.64 28.21 52.32
C GLY A 181 -59.07 27.83 51.90
N CYS A 182 -59.18 26.84 51.01
CA CYS A 182 -60.41 26.24 50.47
C CYS A 182 -61.21 27.09 49.48
N ALA A 183 -60.61 28.10 48.85
CA ALA A 183 -61.23 28.76 47.72
C ALA A 183 -61.32 27.80 46.52
N PRO A 184 -62.45 27.75 45.78
CA PRO A 184 -62.64 26.89 44.63
C PRO A 184 -61.95 27.47 43.37
N LEU A 185 -60.64 27.64 43.46
CA LEU A 185 -59.81 28.11 42.35
C LEU A 185 -59.53 26.95 41.38
N ALA A 186 -59.51 27.26 40.08
CA ALA A 186 -58.99 26.39 39.04
C ALA A 186 -58.15 27.18 38.05
N VAL A 187 -57.16 26.53 37.44
CA VAL A 187 -56.31 27.15 36.41
C VAL A 187 -56.46 26.41 35.09
N VAL A 188 -56.66 27.17 34.02
CA VAL A 188 -56.87 26.66 32.67
C VAL A 188 -55.92 27.37 31.72
N VAL A 189 -55.26 26.62 30.85
CA VAL A 189 -54.34 27.15 29.84
C VAL A 189 -54.91 26.92 28.45
N ARG A 190 -54.88 27.96 27.62
CA ARG A 190 -55.35 27.98 26.24
C ARG A 190 -54.16 28.32 25.34
N THR A 191 -53.74 27.41 24.47
CA THR A 191 -52.68 27.72 23.49
C THR A 191 -53.25 28.52 22.33
N LEU A 192 -52.53 29.56 21.90
CA LEU A 192 -52.92 30.47 20.83
C LEU A 192 -51.99 30.29 19.63
N GLY A 193 -52.54 29.96 18.47
CA GLY A 193 -51.80 29.76 17.23
C GLY A 193 -51.04 28.43 17.13
N GLY A 194 -50.78 28.01 15.88
CA GLY A 194 -50.16 26.73 15.53
C GLY A 194 -51.16 25.61 15.25
N ALA A 195 -50.67 24.36 15.11
CA ALA A 195 -51.50 23.19 14.77
C ALA A 195 -52.50 22.78 15.87
N SER A 196 -52.33 23.30 17.08
CA SER A 196 -53.17 23.05 18.26
C SER A 196 -53.83 24.33 18.78
N ASP A 197 -54.18 25.24 17.87
CA ASP A 197 -54.88 26.47 18.20
C ASP A 197 -56.18 26.15 18.97
N GLY A 198 -56.35 26.74 20.15
CA GLY A 198 -57.49 26.48 21.02
C GLY A 198 -57.41 25.21 21.89
N ALA A 199 -56.27 24.52 21.96
CA ALA A 199 -56.11 23.40 22.90
C ALA A 199 -56.18 23.90 24.36
N ILE A 200 -57.07 23.30 25.14
CA ILE A 200 -57.32 23.65 26.53
C ILE A 200 -56.71 22.60 27.44
N THR A 201 -55.79 23.01 28.31
CA THR A 201 -55.17 22.14 29.34
C THR A 201 -55.54 22.63 30.73
N GLN A 202 -56.01 21.73 31.59
CA GLN A 202 -56.25 22.05 33.00
C GLN A 202 -54.94 21.91 33.79
N GLY A 203 -54.62 22.93 34.59
CA GLY A 203 -53.54 22.84 35.57
C GLY A 203 -54.03 22.43 36.94
N GLN A 204 -53.12 22.44 37.90
CA GLN A 204 -53.35 22.02 39.27
C GLN A 204 -53.24 23.22 40.21
N ILE A 205 -54.13 23.28 41.20
CA ILE A 205 -54.06 24.24 42.30
C ILE A 205 -53.65 23.47 43.55
N LEU A 206 -52.56 23.91 44.18
CA LEU A 206 -52.15 23.48 45.51
C LEU A 206 -52.49 24.58 46.51
N ASP A 207 -53.37 24.28 47.47
CA ASP A 207 -53.73 25.20 48.55
C ASP A 207 -52.80 25.01 49.76
N TYR A 208 -52.12 26.07 50.20
CA TYR A 208 -51.26 26.04 51.38
C TYR A 208 -52.03 26.16 52.70
N GLY A 209 -53.35 26.35 52.65
CA GLY A 209 -54.23 26.44 53.82
C GLY A 209 -54.21 27.79 54.55
N ASN A 210 -53.37 28.72 54.10
CA ASN A 210 -53.15 30.02 54.73
C ASN A 210 -53.60 31.21 53.84
N GLY A 211 -54.44 30.94 52.84
CA GLY A 211 -54.87 31.91 51.82
C GLY A 211 -53.90 32.12 50.66
N ALA A 212 -52.78 31.38 50.61
CA ALA A 212 -51.91 31.31 49.44
C ALA A 212 -52.11 29.99 48.68
N TYR A 213 -52.04 30.05 47.36
CA TYR A 213 -52.22 28.92 46.45
C TYR A 213 -51.06 28.88 45.44
N GLU A 214 -50.56 27.70 45.09
CA GLU A 214 -49.69 27.51 43.92
C GLU A 214 -50.52 26.98 42.75
N ALA A 215 -50.63 27.75 41.68
CA ALA A 215 -51.16 27.29 40.41
C ALA A 215 -50.01 26.75 39.56
N SER A 216 -50.15 25.54 39.03
CA SER A 216 -49.12 24.94 38.17
C SER A 216 -49.72 24.22 36.97
N TYR A 217 -49.01 24.25 35.84
CA TYR A 217 -49.48 23.68 34.58
C TYR A 217 -48.29 23.29 33.69
N VAL A 218 -48.55 22.53 32.64
CA VAL A 218 -47.55 22.12 31.63
C VAL A 218 -48.10 22.42 30.25
N ILE A 219 -47.31 23.11 29.43
CA ILE A 219 -47.63 23.37 28.01
C ILE A 219 -46.72 22.48 27.17
N ARG A 220 -47.26 21.85 26.12
CA ARG A 220 -46.48 20.97 25.22
C ARG A 220 -46.17 21.61 23.86
N VAL A 221 -46.82 22.72 23.54
CA VAL A 221 -46.70 23.40 22.25
C VAL A 221 -46.07 24.78 22.45
N ALA A 222 -44.95 25.02 21.77
CA ALA A 222 -44.28 26.31 21.82
C ALA A 222 -45.10 27.38 21.07
N GLY A 223 -45.13 28.60 21.61
CA GLY A 223 -45.95 29.68 21.07
C GLY A 223 -46.68 30.50 22.13
N PRO A 224 -47.50 31.49 21.70
CA PRO A 224 -48.28 32.28 22.63
C PRO A 224 -49.38 31.44 23.29
N TYR A 225 -49.68 31.75 24.55
CA TYR A 225 -50.76 31.11 25.30
C TYR A 225 -51.44 32.09 26.24
N GLU A 226 -52.64 31.74 26.68
CA GLU A 226 -53.40 32.40 27.72
C GLU A 226 -53.57 31.45 28.91
N VAL A 227 -53.21 31.89 30.10
CA VAL A 227 -53.51 31.18 31.35
C VAL A 227 -54.58 31.94 32.11
N ALA A 228 -55.69 31.27 32.36
CA ALA A 228 -56.85 31.80 33.07
C ALA A 228 -56.89 31.18 34.47
N LEU A 229 -56.80 32.03 35.50
CA LEU A 229 -57.19 31.66 36.86
C LEU A 229 -58.70 31.89 36.98
N THR A 230 -59.44 30.90 37.45
CA THR A 230 -60.91 30.90 37.47
C THR A 230 -61.44 30.72 38.89
N LEU A 231 -62.49 31.46 39.21
CA LEU A 231 -63.25 31.39 40.45
C LEU A 231 -64.74 31.44 40.09
N GLY A 232 -65.39 30.28 40.02
CA GLY A 232 -66.78 30.19 39.55
C GLY A 232 -66.94 30.65 38.09
N SER A 233 -67.67 31.74 37.86
CA SER A 233 -67.88 32.36 36.55
C SER A 233 -66.89 33.49 36.22
N GLU A 234 -66.04 33.88 37.16
CA GLU A 234 -65.02 34.91 36.96
C GLU A 234 -63.72 34.29 36.46
N GLU A 235 -63.08 34.93 35.49
CA GLU A 235 -61.75 34.55 35.01
C GLU A 235 -60.79 35.75 34.97
N LEU A 236 -59.56 35.50 35.39
CA LEU A 236 -58.43 36.43 35.27
C LEU A 236 -57.43 35.83 34.29
N VAL A 237 -57.39 36.40 33.10
CA VAL A 237 -56.59 35.91 31.98
C VAL A 237 -55.25 36.64 31.92
N MET A 238 -54.16 35.87 31.88
CA MET A 238 -52.80 36.34 31.71
C MET A 238 -52.24 35.78 30.40
N LYS A 239 -51.46 36.60 29.69
CA LYS A 239 -50.86 36.22 28.39
C LYS A 239 -49.39 35.90 28.58
N GLY A 240 -48.94 34.80 27.97
CA GLY A 240 -47.57 34.35 28.04
C GLY A 240 -47.04 33.77 26.73
N HIS A 241 -45.76 33.43 26.74
CA HIS A 241 -45.09 32.74 25.64
C HIS A 241 -44.40 31.47 26.16
N CYS A 242 -44.65 30.36 25.47
CA CYS A 242 -44.00 29.09 25.72
C CYS A 242 -42.80 28.95 24.77
N GLU A 243 -41.59 28.93 25.32
CA GLU A 243 -40.38 28.58 24.57
C GLU A 243 -40.38 27.06 24.26
N PRO A 244 -39.79 26.62 23.13
CA PRO A 244 -39.60 25.20 22.86
C PRO A 244 -38.69 24.56 23.94
N GLY A 245 -38.92 23.27 24.22
CA GLY A 245 -38.11 22.51 25.15
C GLY A 245 -36.69 22.25 24.61
N LYS A 246 -35.88 21.51 25.38
CA LYS A 246 -34.58 21.02 24.89
C LYS A 246 -34.80 20.08 23.70
N ALA A 247 -34.02 20.27 22.64
CA ALA A 247 -34.03 19.38 21.49
C ALA A 247 -33.61 17.97 21.90
N VAL A 248 -34.26 16.95 21.35
CA VAL A 248 -33.91 15.54 21.57
C VAL A 248 -33.66 14.86 20.23
N ALA A 249 -32.70 13.95 20.16
CA ALA A 249 -32.30 13.31 18.90
C ALA A 249 -33.49 12.65 18.18
N ALA A 250 -34.35 11.95 18.93
CA ALA A 250 -35.57 11.32 18.42
C ALA A 250 -36.64 12.30 17.90
N GLY A 251 -36.56 13.59 18.27
CA GLY A 251 -37.46 14.64 17.81
C GLY A 251 -36.95 15.37 16.56
N CYS A 252 -35.63 15.36 16.32
CA CYS A 252 -35.02 15.96 15.14
C CYS A 252 -35.56 15.33 13.84
N ALA A 253 -35.56 16.10 12.75
CA ALA A 253 -36.06 15.64 11.45
C ALA A 253 -35.12 16.04 10.32
N LEU A 254 -34.82 15.11 9.41
CA LEU A 254 -34.18 15.41 8.14
C LEU A 254 -35.15 16.17 7.23
N LEU A 255 -34.71 17.29 6.66
CA LEU A 255 -35.47 18.08 5.68
C LEU A 255 -35.01 17.74 4.26
N GLY A 256 -35.97 17.33 3.42
CA GLY A 256 -35.71 16.92 2.04
C GLY A 256 -35.55 15.41 1.89
N ASP A 257 -34.97 14.99 0.77
CA ASP A 257 -34.78 13.58 0.46
C ASP A 257 -33.62 12.98 1.26
N ALA A 258 -33.77 11.72 1.64
CA ALA A 258 -32.73 10.93 2.29
C ALA A 258 -31.68 10.39 1.30
N VAL A 259 -31.69 10.88 0.05
CA VAL A 259 -30.73 10.54 -1.00
C VAL A 259 -30.21 11.82 -1.61
N LEU A 260 -28.89 11.97 -1.69
CA LEU A 260 -28.23 13.08 -2.36
C LEU A 260 -27.33 12.56 -3.48
N ASP A 261 -27.54 13.03 -4.70
CA ASP A 261 -26.62 12.82 -5.81
C ASP A 261 -25.53 13.90 -5.76
N LEU A 262 -24.26 13.50 -5.84
CA LEU A 262 -23.11 14.39 -5.72
C LEU A 262 -22.05 14.05 -6.78
N GLU A 263 -21.49 15.06 -7.42
CA GLU A 263 -20.28 14.85 -8.24
C GLU A 263 -19.05 14.82 -7.33
N VAL A 264 -18.15 13.86 -7.53
CA VAL A 264 -16.95 13.73 -6.69
C VAL A 264 -16.14 15.03 -6.67
N GLY A 265 -15.68 15.45 -5.48
CA GLY A 265 -14.95 16.71 -5.28
C GLY A 265 -15.82 17.95 -5.11
N SER A 266 -17.14 17.87 -5.35
CA SER A 266 -18.09 18.92 -5.01
C SER A 266 -18.61 18.78 -3.57
N THR A 267 -19.30 19.82 -3.06
CA THR A 267 -19.89 19.82 -1.72
C THR A 267 -21.41 19.68 -1.79
N GLY A 268 -21.92 18.67 -1.08
CA GLY A 268 -23.34 18.42 -0.86
C GLY A 268 -23.78 18.85 0.54
N ARG A 269 -25.09 18.99 0.75
CA ARG A 269 -25.66 19.30 2.07
C ARG A 269 -26.95 18.56 2.34
N PHE A 270 -27.08 18.06 3.57
CA PHE A 270 -28.35 17.62 4.16
C PHE A 270 -28.74 18.58 5.27
N THR A 271 -30.00 18.98 5.37
CA THR A 271 -30.46 19.91 6.42
C THR A 271 -31.26 19.15 7.47
N ILE A 272 -30.87 19.28 8.74
CA ILE A 272 -31.57 18.69 9.89
C ILE A 272 -32.24 19.80 10.68
N GLU A 273 -33.52 19.63 11.01
CA GLU A 273 -34.28 20.52 11.87
C GLU A 273 -34.38 19.94 13.28
N ARG A 274 -33.87 20.69 14.26
CA ARG A 274 -33.88 20.33 15.68
C ARG A 274 -35.27 20.53 16.26
N ARG A 275 -35.78 19.49 16.93
CA ARG A 275 -37.06 19.58 17.64
C ARG A 275 -36.98 18.98 19.03
N ASP A 276 -37.82 19.50 19.92
CA ASP A 276 -38.02 18.92 21.25
C ASP A 276 -38.86 17.62 21.19
N ALA A 277 -39.06 16.97 22.34
CA ALA A 277 -39.81 15.72 22.45
C ALA A 277 -41.29 15.82 22.03
N TYR A 278 -41.80 17.05 21.84
CA TYR A 278 -43.18 17.33 21.43
C TYR A 278 -43.26 17.83 19.99
N GLY A 279 -42.13 17.85 19.26
CA GLY A 279 -42.06 18.25 17.86
C GLY A 279 -41.97 19.75 17.63
N ASN A 280 -41.75 20.56 18.67
CA ASN A 280 -41.55 22.01 18.52
C ASN A 280 -40.14 22.30 18.02
N ARG A 281 -39.99 23.28 17.12
CA ARG A 281 -38.70 23.71 16.59
C ARG A 281 -37.87 24.38 17.69
N ALA A 282 -36.71 23.82 17.99
CA ALA A 282 -35.81 24.31 19.02
C ALA A 282 -34.62 25.05 18.37
N PRO A 283 -34.25 26.26 18.85
CA PRO A 283 -33.18 27.04 18.22
C PRO A 283 -31.79 26.40 18.42
N SER A 284 -30.90 26.56 17.45
CA SER A 284 -29.49 26.14 17.53
C SER A 284 -28.69 27.10 18.42
N ARG A 285 -28.67 26.87 19.73
CA ARG A 285 -27.92 27.67 20.73
C ARG A 285 -27.17 26.79 21.72
N GLN A 286 -26.21 27.37 22.45
CA GLN A 286 -25.41 26.67 23.47
C GLN A 286 -26.32 25.97 24.50
N GLY A 287 -26.05 24.69 24.80
CA GLY A 287 -26.85 23.87 25.72
C GLY A 287 -27.96 23.02 25.05
N GLN A 288 -28.08 23.06 23.73
CA GLN A 288 -28.93 22.16 22.94
C GLN A 288 -28.15 20.90 22.51
N VAL A 289 -28.87 19.87 22.04
CA VAL A 289 -28.30 18.58 21.60
C VAL A 289 -27.15 18.78 20.60
N ALA A 290 -25.95 18.25 20.82
CA ALA A 290 -24.90 18.32 19.80
C ALA A 290 -25.16 17.26 18.73
N LEU A 291 -25.14 17.65 17.45
CA LEU A 291 -25.27 16.70 16.34
C LEU A 291 -23.88 16.33 15.84
N ARG A 292 -23.64 15.03 15.66
CA ARG A 292 -22.43 14.49 15.06
C ARG A 292 -22.84 13.63 13.88
N CYS A 293 -22.09 13.75 12.79
CA CYS A 293 -22.31 12.92 11.61
C CYS A 293 -21.03 12.17 11.29
N THR A 294 -21.18 10.89 11.03
CA THR A 294 -20.15 10.05 10.43
C THR A 294 -20.66 9.61 9.06
N ALA A 295 -19.75 9.31 8.13
CA ALA A 295 -20.13 8.55 6.94
C ALA A 295 -19.23 7.35 6.76
N ASP A 296 -19.85 6.30 6.24
CA ASP A 296 -19.22 5.07 5.82
C ASP A 296 -19.41 4.89 4.32
N GLY A 297 -18.41 4.34 3.63
CA GLY A 297 -18.44 4.18 2.18
C GLY A 297 -17.07 3.85 1.57
N PRO A 298 -16.96 3.83 0.24
CA PRO A 298 -15.83 3.26 -0.49
C PRO A 298 -14.52 4.06 -0.41
N GLY A 299 -14.51 5.25 0.20
CA GLY A 299 -13.32 6.09 0.27
C GLY A 299 -13.43 7.23 1.28
N PRO A 300 -12.42 8.10 1.39
CA PRO A 300 -12.43 9.19 2.36
C PRO A 300 -13.56 10.18 2.04
N VAL A 301 -14.24 10.60 3.10
CA VAL A 301 -15.35 11.56 3.05
C VAL A 301 -15.18 12.60 4.15
N ALA A 302 -15.27 13.87 3.80
CA ALA A 302 -15.27 14.96 4.77
C ALA A 302 -16.71 15.29 5.12
N VAL A 303 -17.08 15.12 6.38
CA VAL A 303 -18.40 15.47 6.91
C VAL A 303 -18.23 16.42 8.09
N HIS A 304 -18.97 17.53 8.06
CA HIS A 304 -19.04 18.43 9.19
C HIS A 304 -20.45 19.01 9.32
N VAL A 305 -20.86 19.24 10.56
CA VAL A 305 -22.16 19.83 10.88
C VAL A 305 -21.99 21.32 11.12
N VAL A 306 -22.73 22.13 10.37
CA VAL A 306 -22.77 23.58 10.50
C VAL A 306 -24.12 23.97 11.11
N ASP A 307 -24.09 24.48 12.33
CA ASP A 307 -25.30 24.98 12.99
C ASP A 307 -25.74 26.32 12.37
N GLY A 308 -26.94 26.34 11.82
CA GLY A 308 -27.60 27.51 11.26
C GLY A 308 -28.61 28.14 12.23
N ALA A 309 -29.27 29.21 11.76
CA ALA A 309 -30.31 29.90 12.51
C ALA A 309 -31.59 29.04 12.65
N GLU A 310 -32.42 29.39 13.64
CA GLU A 310 -33.77 28.82 13.84
C GLU A 310 -33.85 27.29 14.01
N GLY A 311 -32.77 26.66 14.51
CA GLY A 311 -32.80 25.22 14.80
C GLY A 311 -32.43 24.33 13.61
N ARG A 312 -31.96 24.91 12.50
CA ARG A 312 -31.44 24.15 11.37
C ARG A 312 -29.95 23.89 11.52
N SER A 313 -29.51 22.70 11.14
CA SER A 313 -28.11 22.31 11.06
C SER A 313 -27.85 21.65 9.72
N ASP A 314 -26.90 22.18 8.96
CA ASP A 314 -26.51 21.63 7.67
C ASP A 314 -25.35 20.64 7.86
N VAL A 315 -25.56 19.40 7.46
CA VAL A 315 -24.53 18.38 7.35
C VAL A 315 -23.89 18.55 5.97
N VAL A 316 -22.73 19.18 5.94
CA VAL A 316 -21.97 19.43 4.71
C VAL A 316 -21.06 18.23 4.46
N VAL A 317 -21.15 17.66 3.27
CA VAL A 317 -20.42 16.46 2.87
C VAL A 317 -19.67 16.66 1.56
N SER A 318 -18.45 16.17 1.48
CA SER A 318 -17.72 16.01 0.22
C SER A 318 -16.99 14.66 0.19
N ALA A 319 -17.04 13.99 -0.97
CA ALA A 319 -16.38 12.71 -1.20
C ALA A 319 -15.37 12.86 -2.34
N THR A 320 -14.26 12.11 -2.27
CA THR A 320 -13.24 12.04 -3.34
C THR A 320 -13.25 10.72 -4.11
N VAL A 321 -14.05 9.74 -3.68
CA VAL A 321 -14.20 8.45 -4.36
C VAL A 321 -15.66 8.27 -4.81
N ALA A 322 -15.85 7.80 -6.03
CA ALA A 322 -17.18 7.53 -6.55
C ALA A 322 -17.78 6.27 -5.90
N GLY A 323 -19.08 6.32 -5.59
CA GLY A 323 -19.82 5.21 -5.02
C GLY A 323 -20.87 5.66 -4.02
N ARG A 324 -21.43 4.71 -3.28
CA ARG A 324 -22.52 4.95 -2.33
C ARG A 324 -21.98 5.08 -0.93
N TYR A 325 -22.39 6.13 -0.24
CA TYR A 325 -22.02 6.43 1.14
C TYR A 325 -23.28 6.47 2.01
N PHE A 326 -23.15 6.05 3.26
CA PHE A 326 -24.22 6.10 4.26
C PHE A 326 -23.82 7.05 5.38
N LEU A 327 -24.51 8.18 5.48
CA LEU A 327 -24.28 9.19 6.50
C LEU A 327 -25.15 8.89 7.72
N THR A 328 -24.51 8.63 8.85
CA THR A 328 -25.18 8.42 10.14
C THR A 328 -25.10 9.70 10.96
N CYS A 329 -26.24 10.35 11.20
CA CYS A 329 -26.35 11.47 12.14
C CYS A 329 -26.86 10.99 13.51
N VAL A 330 -26.12 11.32 14.56
CA VAL A 330 -26.44 11.05 15.96
C VAL A 330 -26.50 12.33 16.77
N GLY A 331 -27.30 12.34 17.83
CA GLY A 331 -27.49 13.49 18.71
C GLY A 331 -27.42 13.15 20.20
N GLY A 332 -26.83 14.05 20.98
CA GLY A 332 -26.88 14.02 22.45
C GLY A 332 -25.76 13.19 23.08
N ASP A 333 -25.79 13.10 24.41
CA ASP A 333 -24.73 12.45 25.19
C ASP A 333 -24.69 10.92 24.95
N ASN A 334 -25.86 10.32 24.72
CA ASN A 334 -26.01 8.89 24.42
C ASN A 334 -25.79 8.55 22.94
N GLN A 335 -25.53 9.55 22.08
CA GLN A 335 -25.37 9.37 20.63
C GLN A 335 -26.54 8.63 19.95
N ASP A 336 -27.77 8.96 20.32
CA ASP A 336 -28.96 8.37 19.72
C ASP A 336 -29.10 8.82 18.24
N PRO A 337 -29.46 7.91 17.31
CA PRO A 337 -29.61 8.27 15.90
C PRO A 337 -30.81 9.19 15.67
N VAL A 338 -30.62 10.19 14.81
CA VAL A 338 -31.70 11.07 14.36
C VAL A 338 -32.64 10.29 13.42
N PRO A 339 -33.98 10.46 13.50
CA PRO A 339 -34.91 9.87 12.56
C PRO A 339 -34.56 10.15 11.09
N GLY A 340 -34.49 9.09 10.28
CA GLY A 340 -34.04 9.14 8.88
C GLY A 340 -32.56 8.87 8.66
N SER A 341 -31.78 8.68 9.74
CA SER A 341 -30.40 8.19 9.71
C SER A 341 -30.34 6.65 9.70
N PRO A 342 -29.45 6.01 8.92
CA PRO A 342 -28.53 6.64 7.96
C PRO A 342 -29.23 7.06 6.67
N PHE A 343 -28.76 8.15 6.05
CA PHE A 343 -29.21 8.62 4.73
C PHE A 343 -28.12 8.42 3.66
N GLU A 344 -28.53 8.21 2.41
CA GLU A 344 -27.66 7.78 1.29
C GLU A 344 -27.10 8.98 0.52
N LEU A 345 -25.81 8.91 0.19
CA LEU A 345 -25.13 9.83 -0.72
C LEU A 345 -24.58 9.00 -1.88
N VAL A 346 -25.01 9.31 -3.10
CA VAL A 346 -24.51 8.68 -4.32
C VAL A 346 -23.53 9.63 -4.99
N ALA A 347 -22.24 9.35 -4.82
CA ALA A 347 -21.16 10.11 -5.45
C ALA A 347 -20.87 9.55 -6.85
N TYR A 348 -21.09 10.33 -7.90
CA TYR A 348 -20.80 9.94 -9.29
C TYR A 348 -19.46 10.52 -9.74
N PRO A 349 -18.67 9.77 -10.54
CA PRO A 349 -17.39 10.23 -11.09
C PRO A 349 -17.50 11.59 -11.76
N ALA A 350 -16.51 12.45 -11.58
CA ALA A 350 -16.44 13.72 -12.30
C ALA A 350 -16.05 13.52 -13.77
N THR A 351 -16.03 14.62 -14.53
CA THR A 351 -15.55 14.60 -15.93
C THR A 351 -14.11 14.10 -16.06
N ALA A 352 -13.80 13.41 -17.16
CA ALA A 352 -12.47 12.85 -17.40
C ALA A 352 -11.40 13.94 -17.42
N ALA A 353 -10.35 13.77 -16.61
CA ALA A 353 -9.19 14.65 -16.56
C ALA A 353 -8.02 14.00 -17.30
N ALA A 354 -7.38 14.75 -18.21
CA ALA A 354 -6.29 14.23 -19.04
C ALA A 354 -5.08 13.77 -18.21
N GLY A 355 -4.75 14.51 -17.14
CA GLY A 355 -3.62 14.19 -16.26
C GLY A 355 -3.83 13.00 -15.31
N ALA A 356 -5.07 12.56 -15.10
CA ALA A 356 -5.38 11.42 -14.23
C ALA A 356 -5.70 10.13 -15.01
N SER A 357 -6.03 10.29 -16.30
CA SER A 357 -6.39 9.16 -17.16
C SER A 357 -5.20 8.23 -17.39
N VAL A 358 -5.46 6.92 -17.37
CA VAL A 358 -4.42 5.90 -17.46
C VAL A 358 -4.24 5.49 -18.91
N THR A 359 -3.00 5.43 -19.36
CA THR A 359 -2.64 4.99 -20.70
C THR A 359 -1.92 3.66 -20.66
N SER A 360 -2.25 2.77 -21.59
CA SER A 360 -1.48 1.55 -21.82
C SER A 360 -1.15 1.44 -23.31
N VAL A 361 0.10 1.09 -23.60
CA VAL A 361 0.60 0.98 -24.97
C VAL A 361 0.98 -0.47 -25.22
N TYR A 362 0.37 -1.07 -26.24
CA TYR A 362 0.67 -2.40 -26.75
C TYR A 362 1.33 -2.27 -28.13
N GLY A 363 2.18 -3.22 -28.49
CA GLY A 363 2.98 -3.14 -29.72
C GLY A 363 4.20 -2.21 -29.62
N ALA A 364 4.43 -1.59 -28.44
CA ALA A 364 5.66 -0.87 -28.12
C ALA A 364 6.12 -1.21 -26.69
N GLN A 365 7.43 -1.32 -26.48
CA GLN A 365 8.05 -1.66 -25.19
C GLN A 365 9.04 -0.57 -24.77
N LEU A 366 9.27 -0.39 -23.47
CA LEU A 366 10.30 0.53 -22.99
C LEU A 366 11.68 0.05 -23.45
N ALA A 367 12.50 0.97 -23.97
CA ALA A 367 13.85 0.64 -24.45
C ALA A 367 14.75 0.07 -23.33
N ALA A 368 14.50 0.48 -22.09
CA ALA A 368 15.11 -0.04 -20.86
C ALA A 368 14.14 0.19 -19.69
N PRO A 369 14.26 -0.53 -18.56
CA PRO A 369 13.39 -0.35 -17.39
C PRO A 369 13.33 1.09 -16.88
N ASP A 370 14.43 1.84 -17.05
CA ASP A 370 14.59 3.22 -16.58
C ASP A 370 14.44 4.28 -17.69
N SER A 371 14.01 3.89 -18.90
CA SER A 371 13.94 4.80 -20.05
C SER A 371 12.51 5.23 -20.35
N ASP A 372 12.30 6.52 -20.62
CA ASP A 372 11.02 7.06 -21.11
C ASP A 372 10.78 6.84 -22.62
N VAL A 373 11.72 6.18 -23.31
CA VAL A 373 11.66 5.93 -24.75
C VAL A 373 10.93 4.62 -25.02
N LEU A 374 9.85 4.70 -25.78
CA LEU A 374 9.15 3.53 -26.30
C LEU A 374 9.84 3.04 -27.58
N THR A 375 9.93 1.74 -27.76
CA THR A 375 10.48 1.08 -28.95
C THR A 375 9.39 0.23 -29.58
N ALA A 376 9.18 0.39 -30.89
CA ALA A 376 8.22 -0.39 -31.66
C ALA A 376 8.86 -0.87 -32.96
N VAL A 377 8.31 -1.93 -33.55
CA VAL A 377 8.81 -2.49 -34.79
C VAL A 377 8.07 -1.88 -35.98
N SER A 378 8.80 -1.57 -37.04
CA SER A 378 8.25 -0.98 -38.26
C SER A 378 7.15 -1.86 -38.87
N GLY A 379 5.98 -1.25 -39.07
CA GLY A 379 4.80 -1.86 -39.64
C GLY A 379 4.03 -2.80 -38.70
N ASP A 380 4.45 -2.96 -37.45
CA ASP A 380 3.63 -3.62 -36.43
C ASP A 380 2.54 -2.65 -35.93
N GLU A 381 1.40 -3.19 -35.52
CA GLU A 381 0.29 -2.39 -35.02
C GLU A 381 0.55 -1.97 -33.57
N ILE A 382 0.55 -0.66 -33.35
CA ILE A 382 0.65 -0.04 -32.03
C ILE A 382 -0.78 0.27 -31.58
N THR A 383 -1.15 -0.25 -30.42
CA THR A 383 -2.45 -0.01 -29.79
C THR A 383 -2.26 0.82 -28.54
N VAL A 384 -2.88 1.99 -28.49
CA VAL A 384 -2.89 2.85 -27.30
C VAL A 384 -4.29 2.83 -26.72
N THR A 385 -4.42 2.28 -25.52
CA THR A 385 -5.68 2.25 -24.76
C THR A 385 -5.66 3.37 -23.73
N VAL A 386 -6.70 4.20 -23.74
CA VAL A 386 -6.86 5.33 -22.80
C VAL A 386 -8.08 5.05 -21.94
N ALA A 387 -7.84 4.78 -20.66
CA ALA A 387 -8.88 4.60 -19.67
C ALA A 387 -9.17 5.94 -18.97
N PRO A 388 -10.35 6.55 -19.21
CA PRO A 388 -10.69 7.85 -18.64
C PRO A 388 -10.81 7.76 -17.12
N ARG A 389 -10.10 8.65 -16.43
CA ARG A 389 -10.23 8.88 -14.99
C ARG A 389 -10.58 10.32 -14.71
N ASP A 390 -11.36 10.57 -13.67
CA ASP A 390 -11.56 11.93 -13.17
C ASP A 390 -10.31 12.44 -12.42
N GLY A 391 -10.31 13.71 -12.00
CA GLY A 391 -9.18 14.33 -11.29
C GLY A 391 -8.81 13.66 -9.96
N PHE A 392 -9.64 12.76 -9.43
CA PHE A 392 -9.41 12.00 -8.20
C PHE A 392 -9.08 10.52 -8.46
N GLY A 393 -8.99 10.10 -9.73
CA GLY A 393 -8.64 8.73 -10.12
C GLY A 393 -9.84 7.78 -10.26
N ASN A 394 -11.08 8.25 -10.16
CA ASN A 394 -12.26 7.41 -10.32
C ASN A 394 -12.47 7.05 -11.80
N PRO A 395 -12.86 5.81 -12.13
CA PRO A 395 -13.22 5.44 -13.49
C PRO A 395 -14.47 6.22 -13.94
N THR A 396 -14.36 6.88 -15.09
CA THR A 396 -15.43 7.72 -15.65
C THR A 396 -15.64 7.41 -17.14
N VAL A 397 -16.37 8.26 -17.86
CA VAL A 397 -16.55 8.19 -19.31
C VAL A 397 -16.12 9.50 -19.96
N PHE A 398 -15.66 9.43 -21.21
CA PHE A 398 -15.36 10.65 -21.97
C PHE A 398 -16.64 11.46 -22.20
N GLY A 399 -16.55 12.77 -21.96
CA GLY A 399 -17.65 13.69 -22.23
C GLY A 399 -17.98 13.77 -23.73
N PRO A 400 -19.21 14.19 -24.09
CA PRO A 400 -19.60 14.37 -25.48
C PRO A 400 -18.64 15.36 -26.19
N GLY A 401 -17.89 14.89 -27.18
CA GLY A 401 -16.90 15.67 -27.94
C GLY A 401 -15.48 15.68 -27.37
N ALA A 402 -15.23 15.05 -26.22
CA ALA A 402 -13.92 14.99 -25.55
C ALA A 402 -13.27 13.59 -25.68
N GLY A 403 -13.18 13.08 -26.90
CA GLY A 403 -12.52 11.80 -27.18
C GLY A 403 -10.99 11.86 -27.03
N ALA A 404 -10.36 10.73 -26.75
CA ALA A 404 -8.91 10.61 -26.79
C ALA A 404 -8.42 10.64 -28.24
N VAL A 405 -7.37 11.41 -28.50
CA VAL A 405 -6.71 11.51 -29.81
C VAL A 405 -5.24 11.16 -29.63
N VAL A 406 -4.77 10.22 -30.43
CA VAL A 406 -3.35 9.83 -30.48
C VAL A 406 -2.81 10.10 -31.88
N SER A 407 -1.67 10.78 -31.95
CA SER A 407 -0.93 10.97 -33.19
C SER A 407 0.57 10.83 -32.97
N ALA A 408 1.26 10.38 -34.01
CA ALA A 408 2.71 10.30 -34.03
C ALA A 408 3.25 11.23 -35.12
N VAL A 409 4.18 12.11 -34.75
CA VAL A 409 4.83 13.04 -35.68
C VAL A 409 6.31 12.72 -35.74
N GLY A 410 6.83 12.35 -36.90
CA GLY A 410 8.25 12.03 -37.05
C GLY A 410 8.56 11.15 -38.26
N GLY A 411 9.78 10.62 -38.31
CA GLY A 411 10.31 9.87 -39.45
C GLY A 411 10.88 10.77 -40.56
N SER A 412 11.33 10.13 -41.65
CA SER A 412 12.08 10.78 -42.76
C SER A 412 11.33 11.87 -43.54
N GLY A 413 10.06 12.15 -43.22
CA GLY A 413 9.23 13.16 -43.87
C GLY A 413 8.36 14.03 -42.95
N SER A 414 8.53 13.96 -41.62
CA SER A 414 7.75 14.74 -40.64
C SER A 414 6.22 14.69 -40.82
N LEU A 415 5.69 13.56 -41.30
CA LEU A 415 4.26 13.36 -41.51
C LEU A 415 3.58 13.00 -40.18
N GLU A 416 2.45 13.65 -39.90
CA GLU A 416 1.59 13.28 -38.77
C GLU A 416 0.77 12.05 -39.14
N THR A 417 0.95 10.96 -38.40
CA THR A 417 0.11 9.76 -38.50
C THR A 417 -0.89 9.78 -37.35
N LYS A 418 -2.18 9.88 -37.67
CA LYS A 418 -3.27 9.83 -36.68
C LYS A 418 -3.69 8.38 -36.47
N PHE A 419 -3.86 7.99 -35.22
CA PHE A 419 -4.33 6.66 -34.88
C PHE A 419 -5.85 6.62 -35.01
N GLU A 420 -6.36 5.51 -35.52
CA GLU A 420 -7.79 5.28 -35.71
C GLU A 420 -8.39 4.72 -34.43
N ASP A 421 -9.43 5.37 -33.91
CA ASP A 421 -10.25 4.79 -32.84
C ASP A 421 -11.14 3.69 -33.43
N ARG A 422 -10.90 2.44 -33.02
CA ARG A 422 -11.70 1.28 -33.46
C ARG A 422 -12.71 0.82 -32.41
N GLY A 423 -12.80 1.51 -31.28
CA GLY A 423 -13.70 1.22 -30.18
C GLY A 423 -13.30 -0.03 -29.38
N GLY A 424 -13.25 0.11 -28.05
CA GLY A 424 -12.90 -0.96 -27.12
C GLY A 424 -14.09 -1.48 -26.30
N PRO A 425 -13.94 -2.64 -25.64
CA PRO A 425 -14.91 -3.08 -24.64
C PRO A 425 -14.80 -2.19 -23.38
N ARG A 426 -15.92 -1.57 -22.97
CA ARG A 426 -16.09 -0.74 -21.76
C ARG A 426 -15.37 0.61 -21.80
N SER A 427 -16.06 1.73 -22.08
CA SER A 427 -15.70 3.15 -21.77
C SER A 427 -14.29 3.69 -22.10
N GLU A 428 -13.35 2.86 -22.53
CA GLU A 428 -11.96 3.14 -22.86
C GLU A 428 -11.85 3.42 -24.36
N ALA A 429 -10.97 4.35 -24.73
CA ALA A 429 -10.65 4.63 -26.13
C ALA A 429 -9.48 3.73 -26.55
N THR A 430 -9.65 2.95 -27.62
CA THR A 430 -8.62 2.04 -28.13
C THR A 430 -8.20 2.48 -29.53
N LEU A 431 -7.04 3.12 -29.59
CA LEU A 431 -6.53 3.77 -30.80
C LEU A 431 -5.43 2.91 -31.43
N HIS A 432 -5.57 2.64 -32.72
CA HIS A 432 -4.68 1.77 -33.47
C HIS A 432 -3.93 2.56 -34.56
N GLY A 433 -2.64 2.30 -34.70
CA GLY A 433 -1.81 2.91 -35.73
C GLY A 433 -0.59 2.06 -36.06
N SER A 434 -0.12 2.14 -37.29
CA SER A 434 1.10 1.46 -37.75
C SER A 434 2.06 2.47 -38.36
N LEU A 435 3.33 2.41 -37.99
CA LEU A 435 4.38 3.30 -38.51
C LEU A 435 5.34 2.48 -39.37
N ASN A 436 5.42 2.80 -40.67
CA ASN A 436 6.15 1.98 -41.64
C ASN A 436 7.60 2.43 -41.89
N ALA A 437 7.96 3.63 -41.44
CA ALA A 437 9.32 4.15 -41.58
C ALA A 437 10.04 4.06 -40.23
N ALA A 438 11.25 3.53 -40.24
CA ALA A 438 12.10 3.51 -39.06
C ALA A 438 12.60 4.92 -38.74
N GLY A 439 12.70 5.24 -37.45
CA GLY A 439 13.14 6.56 -36.98
C GLY A 439 12.48 6.96 -35.66
N SER A 440 12.81 8.17 -35.21
CA SER A 440 12.24 8.75 -33.99
C SER A 440 10.94 9.49 -34.30
N TYR A 441 9.91 9.19 -33.52
CA TYR A 441 8.59 9.80 -33.58
C TYR A 441 8.26 10.44 -32.22
N LEU A 442 7.59 11.59 -32.26
CA LEU A 442 6.97 12.19 -31.09
C LEU A 442 5.52 11.70 -31.01
N LEU A 443 5.27 10.75 -30.11
CA LEU A 443 3.94 10.23 -29.85
C LEU A 443 3.21 11.21 -28.92
N SER A 444 2.12 11.77 -29.40
CA SER A 444 1.26 12.70 -28.68
C SER A 444 -0.08 12.03 -28.42
N ALA A 445 -0.55 12.12 -27.17
CA ALA A 445 -1.87 11.63 -26.78
C ALA A 445 -2.56 12.70 -25.96
N LYS A 446 -3.81 13.02 -26.30
CA LYS A 446 -4.58 14.10 -25.66
C LYS A 446 -6.04 13.71 -25.49
N VAL A 447 -6.70 14.33 -24.51
CA VAL A 447 -8.16 14.27 -24.33
C VAL A 447 -8.68 15.69 -24.51
N GLY A 448 -9.50 15.91 -25.54
CA GLY A 448 -9.82 17.27 -25.99
C GLY A 448 -8.56 18.01 -26.48
N ASP A 449 -8.19 19.09 -25.77
CA ASP A 449 -6.99 19.89 -26.06
C ASP A 449 -5.87 19.73 -25.03
N GLU A 450 -6.09 18.95 -23.96
CA GLU A 450 -5.08 18.72 -22.93
C GLU A 450 -4.30 17.41 -23.16
N PRO A 451 -2.96 17.44 -23.03
CA PRO A 451 -2.15 16.23 -23.15
C PRO A 451 -2.36 15.28 -21.98
N LEU A 452 -2.33 13.97 -22.26
CA LEU A 452 -2.35 12.93 -21.25
C LEU A 452 -1.08 12.93 -20.40
N ALA A 453 -1.16 12.42 -19.18
CA ALA A 453 0.00 12.31 -18.31
C ALA A 453 1.13 11.49 -18.95
N GLY A 454 2.34 12.08 -18.94
CA GLY A 454 3.52 11.47 -19.54
C GLY A 454 3.55 11.55 -21.06
N TYR A 455 2.73 12.37 -21.71
CA TYR A 455 2.83 12.69 -23.14
C TYR A 455 3.21 14.17 -23.35
N PRO A 456 3.94 14.50 -24.43
CA PRO A 456 4.38 13.61 -25.51
C PRO A 456 5.54 12.68 -25.10
N ARG A 457 5.64 11.49 -25.73
CA ARG A 457 6.72 10.52 -25.55
C ARG A 457 7.54 10.34 -26.82
N ILE A 458 8.80 9.95 -26.65
CA ILE A 458 9.65 9.54 -27.77
C ILE A 458 9.35 8.07 -28.08
N LEU A 459 8.94 7.82 -29.32
CA LEU A 459 8.72 6.49 -29.87
C LEU A 459 9.78 6.22 -30.96
N GLN A 460 10.69 5.30 -30.68
CA GLN A 460 11.70 4.83 -31.60
C GLN A 460 11.17 3.64 -32.39
N VAL A 461 10.89 3.84 -33.68
CA VAL A 461 10.51 2.75 -34.58
C VAL A 461 11.77 2.12 -35.15
N VAL A 462 12.02 0.87 -34.80
CA VAL A 462 13.15 0.09 -35.34
C VAL A 462 12.72 -0.66 -36.61
N PRO A 463 13.65 -0.94 -37.54
CA PRO A 463 13.37 -1.75 -38.71
C PRO A 463 12.79 -3.12 -38.33
N GLY A 464 11.86 -3.62 -39.15
CA GLY A 464 11.25 -4.94 -38.96
C GLY A 464 12.14 -6.11 -39.35
N ALA A 465 11.55 -7.31 -39.38
CA ALA A 465 12.25 -8.51 -39.86
C ALA A 465 12.78 -8.30 -41.29
N THR A 466 14.02 -8.71 -41.52
CA THR A 466 14.71 -8.55 -42.80
C THR A 466 13.96 -9.27 -43.92
N ASP A 467 13.72 -8.55 -45.01
CA ASP A 467 13.17 -9.11 -46.24
C ASP A 467 14.30 -9.18 -47.29
N PRO A 468 14.70 -10.39 -47.73
CA PRO A 468 15.74 -10.57 -48.75
C PRO A 468 15.47 -9.75 -50.03
N ARG A 469 14.20 -9.48 -50.37
CA ARG A 469 13.81 -8.74 -51.59
C ARG A 469 14.06 -7.23 -51.50
N ARG A 470 14.24 -6.70 -50.29
CA ARG A 470 14.45 -5.27 -50.03
C ARG A 470 15.89 -4.97 -49.61
N CYS A 471 16.70 -6.00 -49.37
CA CYS A 471 18.11 -5.86 -49.06
C CYS A 471 18.86 -5.23 -50.23
N VAL A 472 19.78 -4.32 -49.92
CA VAL A 472 20.58 -3.62 -50.93
C VAL A 472 21.93 -4.31 -51.06
N LEU A 473 22.29 -4.70 -52.28
CA LEU A 473 23.59 -5.27 -52.61
C LEU A 473 24.47 -4.18 -53.20
N PHE A 474 25.69 -4.00 -52.68
CA PHE A 474 26.66 -3.06 -53.25
C PHE A 474 28.10 -3.55 -53.05
N GLY A 475 29.00 -3.04 -53.88
CA GLY A 475 30.43 -3.38 -53.86
C GLY A 475 30.98 -3.64 -55.26
N ASP A 476 32.31 -3.71 -55.34
CA ASP A 476 33.05 -3.77 -56.60
C ASP A 476 32.70 -5.01 -57.43
N ALA A 477 32.29 -6.10 -56.77
CA ALA A 477 31.91 -7.34 -57.44
C ALA A 477 30.70 -7.20 -58.39
N LEU A 478 29.83 -6.20 -58.19
CA LEU A 478 28.70 -5.94 -59.08
C LEU A 478 29.12 -5.39 -60.44
N GLY A 479 30.31 -4.79 -60.54
CA GLY A 479 30.89 -4.29 -61.79
C GLY A 479 31.57 -5.37 -62.64
N GLY A 480 31.66 -6.60 -62.13
CA GLY A 480 32.40 -7.71 -62.72
C GLY A 480 33.58 -8.14 -61.84
N VAL A 481 33.88 -9.44 -61.82
CA VAL A 481 34.93 -10.03 -60.98
C VAL A 481 35.95 -10.80 -61.81
N ASP A 482 37.21 -10.77 -61.38
CA ASP A 482 38.29 -11.54 -62.02
C ASP A 482 38.30 -12.98 -61.49
N CYS A 483 38.33 -13.95 -62.40
CA CYS A 483 38.41 -15.36 -62.03
C CYS A 483 39.66 -15.64 -61.18
N GLY A 484 39.52 -16.47 -60.15
CA GLY A 484 40.60 -16.90 -59.25
C GLY A 484 41.00 -15.87 -58.18
N ARG A 485 40.46 -14.64 -58.22
CA ARG A 485 40.68 -13.62 -57.19
C ARG A 485 39.58 -13.69 -56.14
N LEU A 486 39.93 -13.43 -54.87
CA LEU A 486 38.94 -13.22 -53.82
C LEU A 486 38.25 -11.88 -54.07
N SER A 487 36.94 -11.93 -54.26
CA SER A 487 36.09 -10.76 -54.45
C SER A 487 35.13 -10.64 -53.28
N THR A 488 34.72 -9.40 -53.00
CA THR A 488 33.83 -9.08 -51.90
C THR A 488 32.60 -8.34 -52.39
N LEU A 489 31.48 -8.57 -51.73
CA LEU A 489 30.20 -7.94 -51.93
C LEU A 489 29.63 -7.62 -50.54
N THR A 490 29.02 -6.46 -50.38
CA THR A 490 28.35 -6.10 -49.13
C THR A 490 26.85 -6.16 -49.32
N VAL A 491 26.16 -6.78 -48.36
CA VAL A 491 24.70 -6.82 -48.27
C VAL A 491 24.28 -5.91 -47.13
N HIS A 492 23.41 -4.93 -47.37
CA HIS A 492 22.75 -4.17 -46.31
C HIS A 492 21.35 -4.70 -46.11
N ALA A 493 21.11 -5.30 -44.95
CA ALA A 493 19.82 -5.85 -44.60
C ALA A 493 18.78 -4.73 -44.48
N ALA A 494 17.62 -4.94 -45.09
CA ALA A 494 16.48 -4.06 -44.99
C ALA A 494 15.20 -4.84 -44.72
N ASP A 495 14.26 -4.21 -44.04
CA ASP A 495 12.94 -4.82 -43.78
C ASP A 495 12.02 -4.78 -45.02
N ARG A 496 10.83 -5.39 -44.90
CA ARG A 496 9.79 -5.37 -45.96
C ARG A 496 9.37 -3.97 -46.42
N HIS A 497 9.64 -2.92 -45.64
CA HIS A 497 9.30 -1.54 -45.94
C HIS A 497 10.50 -0.78 -46.56
N GLY A 498 11.68 -1.38 -46.58
CA GLY A 498 12.92 -0.81 -47.10
C GLY A 498 13.69 0.01 -46.06
N ASN A 499 13.39 -0.17 -44.77
CA ASN A 499 14.17 0.44 -43.70
C ASN A 499 15.47 -0.35 -43.51
N LEU A 500 16.60 0.36 -43.55
CA LEU A 500 17.92 -0.23 -43.37
C LEU A 500 18.12 -0.60 -41.90
N ARG A 501 18.62 -1.82 -41.66
CA ARG A 501 18.98 -2.27 -40.32
C ARG A 501 20.24 -1.56 -39.84
N ALA A 502 20.27 -1.28 -38.54
CA ALA A 502 21.40 -0.69 -37.83
C ALA A 502 22.11 -1.71 -36.92
N THR A 503 21.61 -2.94 -36.88
CA THR A 503 22.14 -4.04 -36.07
C THR A 503 22.18 -5.31 -36.91
N GLY A 504 23.24 -6.10 -36.70
CA GLY A 504 23.41 -7.43 -37.29
C GLY A 504 22.53 -8.52 -36.63
N GLY A 505 23.02 -9.75 -36.66
CA GLY A 505 22.42 -10.94 -36.04
C GLY A 505 21.51 -11.76 -36.94
N ASP A 506 21.30 -11.34 -38.19
CA ASP A 506 20.60 -12.16 -39.17
C ASP A 506 21.51 -13.27 -39.72
N VAL A 507 20.95 -14.45 -39.94
CA VAL A 507 21.64 -15.52 -40.64
C VAL A 507 21.52 -15.27 -42.14
N VAL A 508 22.61 -14.80 -42.74
CA VAL A 508 22.68 -14.48 -44.18
C VAL A 508 23.49 -15.55 -44.90
N ASP A 509 22.83 -16.29 -45.78
CA ASP A 509 23.44 -17.25 -46.69
C ASP A 509 23.45 -16.68 -48.10
N LEU A 510 24.64 -16.44 -48.64
CA LEU A 510 24.84 -16.03 -50.02
C LEU A 510 25.48 -17.17 -50.81
N SER A 511 24.81 -17.62 -51.86
CA SER A 511 25.31 -18.67 -52.74
C SER A 511 25.29 -18.21 -54.20
N MET A 512 26.27 -18.70 -54.96
CA MET A 512 26.40 -18.43 -56.38
C MET A 512 26.37 -19.73 -57.17
N LEU A 513 25.47 -19.77 -58.15
CA LEU A 513 25.31 -20.86 -59.09
C LEU A 513 26.17 -20.58 -60.32
N ALA A 514 27.05 -21.52 -60.67
CA ALA A 514 27.91 -21.43 -61.83
C ALA A 514 27.13 -21.40 -63.15
N PRO A 515 27.75 -20.88 -64.23
CA PRO A 515 27.15 -20.87 -65.56
C PRO A 515 26.77 -22.26 -66.08
N ASP A 516 27.40 -23.33 -65.55
CA ASP A 516 27.11 -24.73 -65.89
C ASP A 516 25.82 -25.27 -65.24
N GLY A 517 25.22 -24.51 -64.31
CA GLY A 517 24.02 -24.88 -63.55
C GLY A 517 24.22 -26.02 -62.55
N LYS A 518 25.46 -26.49 -62.33
CA LYS A 518 25.79 -27.65 -61.49
C LYS A 518 26.62 -27.30 -60.28
N THR A 519 27.50 -26.31 -60.41
CA THR A 519 28.43 -25.93 -59.33
C THR A 519 27.81 -24.80 -58.50
N VAL A 520 27.73 -24.96 -57.18
CA VAL A 520 27.27 -23.91 -56.26
C VAL A 520 28.42 -23.55 -55.33
N ILE A 521 28.76 -22.27 -55.26
CA ILE A 521 29.77 -21.73 -54.34
C ILE A 521 29.04 -20.93 -53.26
N ALA A 522 29.21 -21.34 -51.99
CA ALA A 522 28.78 -20.54 -50.86
C ALA A 522 29.82 -19.45 -50.56
N ALA A 523 29.38 -18.21 -50.41
CA ALA A 523 30.26 -17.12 -49.97
C ALA A 523 30.49 -17.22 -48.45
N ALA A 524 31.69 -16.87 -48.00
CA ALA A 524 31.96 -16.69 -46.59
C ALA A 524 31.41 -15.32 -46.17
N VAL A 525 30.35 -15.33 -45.37
CA VAL A 525 29.63 -14.13 -44.92
C VAL A 525 30.10 -13.76 -43.51
N VAL A 526 30.45 -12.49 -43.33
CA VAL A 526 30.81 -11.89 -42.05
C VAL A 526 29.78 -10.82 -41.74
N ASP A 527 29.16 -10.92 -40.57
CA ASP A 527 28.30 -9.87 -40.04
C ASP A 527 29.15 -8.76 -39.42
N HIS A 528 28.98 -7.52 -39.88
CA HIS A 528 29.69 -6.37 -39.33
C HIS A 528 29.00 -5.79 -38.07
N ALA A 529 27.92 -6.43 -37.61
CA ALA A 529 27.09 -6.06 -36.46
C ALA A 529 26.37 -4.69 -36.58
N ASP A 530 26.44 -4.04 -37.74
CA ASP A 530 25.82 -2.74 -38.04
C ASP A 530 24.63 -2.84 -39.02
N GLY A 531 24.19 -4.07 -39.32
CA GLY A 531 23.16 -4.35 -40.33
C GLY A 531 23.73 -4.57 -41.74
N THR A 532 25.04 -4.44 -41.91
CA THR A 532 25.75 -4.82 -43.14
C THR A 532 26.49 -6.15 -42.97
N PHE A 533 26.54 -6.92 -44.07
CA PHE A 533 27.16 -8.23 -44.13
C PHE A 533 28.17 -8.26 -45.28
N GLY A 534 29.43 -8.51 -44.96
CA GLY A 534 30.50 -8.68 -45.94
C GLY A 534 30.54 -10.12 -46.43
N ALA A 535 30.18 -10.36 -47.69
CA ALA A 535 30.29 -11.66 -48.34
C ALA A 535 31.57 -11.72 -49.18
N SER A 536 32.42 -12.72 -48.93
CA SER A 536 33.65 -12.97 -49.67
C SER A 536 33.58 -14.29 -50.41
N PHE A 537 34.00 -14.28 -51.68
CA PHE A 537 33.89 -15.45 -52.56
C PHE A 537 34.97 -15.44 -53.63
N LYS A 538 35.24 -16.62 -54.18
CA LYS A 538 36.19 -16.82 -55.28
C LYS A 538 35.48 -17.57 -56.40
N LEU A 539 35.47 -17.00 -57.60
CA LEU A 539 34.87 -17.61 -58.79
C LEU A 539 35.97 -18.12 -59.70
N ASP A 540 35.96 -19.42 -60.01
CA ASP A 540 37.04 -20.07 -60.77
C ASP A 540 36.73 -20.21 -62.28
N GLN A 541 35.49 -19.90 -62.69
CA GLN A 541 35.06 -19.98 -64.09
C GLN A 541 34.53 -18.63 -64.56
N ALA A 542 34.90 -18.23 -65.78
CA ALA A 542 34.33 -17.06 -66.41
C ALA A 542 32.90 -17.36 -66.91
N GLY A 543 32.03 -16.36 -66.84
CA GLY A 543 30.63 -16.46 -67.23
C GLY A 543 29.70 -15.74 -66.27
N GLN A 544 28.39 -15.87 -66.50
CA GLN A 544 27.37 -15.32 -65.62
C GLN A 544 27.05 -16.29 -64.49
N TRP A 545 27.25 -15.86 -63.26
CA TRP A 545 26.95 -16.62 -62.06
C TRP A 545 25.64 -16.13 -61.46
N GLY A 546 24.68 -17.03 -61.27
CA GLY A 546 23.39 -16.70 -60.65
C GLY A 546 23.57 -16.50 -59.15
N LEU A 547 23.08 -15.39 -58.61
CA LEU A 547 23.20 -15.04 -57.20
C LEU A 547 21.90 -15.39 -56.46
N GLN A 548 22.02 -16.11 -55.35
CA GLN A 548 20.92 -16.47 -54.48
C GLN A 548 21.21 -16.01 -53.04
N LEU A 549 20.43 -15.03 -52.58
CA LEU A 549 20.44 -14.52 -51.21
C LEU A 549 19.31 -15.17 -50.40
N ILE A 550 19.66 -15.77 -49.27
CA ILE A 550 18.73 -16.32 -48.29
C ILE A 550 19.04 -15.64 -46.95
N VAL A 551 18.02 -15.06 -46.31
CA VAL A 551 18.15 -14.46 -44.99
C VAL A 551 17.15 -15.13 -44.05
N ASN A 552 17.62 -15.64 -42.91
CA ASN A 552 16.82 -16.34 -41.91
C ASN A 552 15.95 -17.47 -42.51
N GLY A 553 16.52 -18.23 -43.45
CA GLY A 553 15.84 -19.34 -44.15
C GLY A 553 14.79 -18.92 -45.19
N ARG A 554 14.61 -17.61 -45.44
CA ARG A 554 13.73 -17.09 -46.49
C ARG A 554 14.57 -16.61 -47.67
N GLY A 555 14.30 -17.15 -48.86
CA GLY A 555 14.91 -16.69 -50.11
C GLY A 555 14.05 -15.65 -50.83
N GLY A 556 14.69 -14.74 -51.56
CA GLY A 556 14.01 -13.75 -52.40
C GLY A 556 14.88 -13.32 -53.57
N ARG A 557 14.25 -12.92 -54.69
CA ARG A 557 14.98 -12.26 -55.78
C ARG A 557 15.31 -10.83 -55.35
N THR A 558 16.60 -10.55 -55.24
CA THR A 558 17.18 -9.22 -55.06
C THR A 558 17.23 -8.47 -56.40
N ASP A 559 17.51 -7.16 -56.33
CA ASP A 559 17.67 -6.31 -57.53
C ASP A 559 18.84 -6.76 -58.42
N VAL A 560 19.86 -7.38 -57.81
CA VAL A 560 20.95 -8.06 -58.52
C VAL A 560 20.68 -9.57 -58.47
N SER A 561 20.62 -10.21 -59.64
CA SER A 561 20.42 -11.65 -59.76
C SER A 561 21.62 -12.40 -60.35
N GLU A 562 22.60 -11.67 -60.87
CA GLU A 562 23.77 -12.25 -61.55
C GLU A 562 25.03 -11.43 -61.28
N VAL A 563 26.16 -12.12 -61.14
CA VAL A 563 27.51 -11.54 -61.11
C VAL A 563 28.28 -12.08 -62.31
N THR A 564 28.95 -11.20 -63.05
CA THR A 564 29.73 -11.61 -64.23
C THR A 564 31.19 -11.81 -63.86
N ALA A 565 31.69 -13.02 -64.04
CA ALA A 565 33.10 -13.34 -63.88
C ALA A 565 33.81 -13.25 -65.25
N HIS A 566 34.89 -12.48 -65.30
CA HIS A 566 35.76 -12.37 -66.46
C HIS A 566 37.10 -13.03 -66.17
N PHE A 567 37.75 -13.57 -67.20
CA PHE A 567 39.17 -13.87 -67.09
C PHE A 567 39.92 -12.53 -67.09
N GLY A 568 40.67 -12.25 -66.02
CA GLY A 568 41.58 -11.11 -65.98
C GLY A 568 42.71 -11.25 -67.03
N PRO A 569 43.50 -10.19 -67.26
CA PRO A 569 44.66 -10.25 -68.16
C PRO A 569 45.54 -11.44 -67.79
N CYS A 570 46.00 -12.18 -68.80
CA CYS A 570 46.88 -13.33 -68.56
C CYS A 570 48.11 -12.83 -67.80
N ARG A 571 48.32 -13.34 -66.59
CA ARG A 571 49.51 -13.06 -65.78
C ARG A 571 50.56 -14.10 -66.08
N ALA A 572 51.82 -13.77 -65.77
CA ALA A 572 52.92 -14.69 -65.96
C ALA A 572 52.70 -16.01 -65.18
N SER A 573 52.07 -15.94 -63.99
CA SER A 573 51.65 -17.08 -63.16
C SER A 573 50.59 -18.01 -63.77
N ASP A 574 49.81 -17.51 -64.73
CA ASP A 574 48.68 -18.22 -65.31
C ASP A 574 49.00 -18.80 -66.69
N CYS A 575 50.18 -18.48 -67.19
CA CYS A 575 50.68 -18.94 -68.47
C CYS A 575 51.58 -20.14 -68.24
N VAL A 576 51.41 -21.14 -69.09
CA VAL A 576 52.33 -22.26 -69.20
C VAL A 576 52.99 -22.17 -70.56
N PHE A 577 54.18 -22.72 -70.65
CA PHE A 577 54.80 -22.95 -71.92
C PHE A 577 55.19 -24.42 -72.02
N ALA A 578 55.08 -24.97 -73.22
CA ALA A 578 55.41 -26.35 -73.55
C ALA A 578 56.42 -26.38 -74.71
N GLY A 579 57.24 -27.43 -74.76
CA GLY A 579 58.37 -27.54 -75.67
C GLY A 579 59.64 -26.89 -75.12
N PHE A 580 60.59 -26.54 -75.99
CA PHE A 580 61.93 -26.06 -75.59
C PHE A 580 62.74 -27.05 -74.73
N GLY A 581 62.49 -28.35 -74.88
CA GLY A 581 63.23 -29.41 -74.17
C GLY A 581 62.69 -29.77 -72.78
N MET A 582 61.55 -29.20 -72.38
CA MET A 582 60.90 -29.45 -71.10
C MET A 582 60.20 -30.81 -71.00
N ASP A 583 60.06 -31.54 -72.13
CA ASP A 583 59.24 -32.74 -72.25
C ASP A 583 59.92 -34.03 -71.71
N GLY A 584 61.08 -33.90 -71.06
CA GLY A 584 61.65 -34.90 -70.15
C GLY A 584 62.16 -36.23 -70.73
N LEU A 585 62.05 -36.47 -72.05
CA LEU A 585 62.43 -37.76 -72.68
C LEU A 585 63.61 -37.68 -73.66
N GLU A 586 63.96 -36.50 -74.17
CA GLU A 586 65.15 -36.28 -75.00
C GLU A 586 65.89 -35.03 -74.48
N GLY A 587 67.10 -35.20 -73.93
CA GLY A 587 67.94 -34.08 -73.51
C GLY A 587 68.23 -33.16 -74.69
N VAL A 588 68.14 -31.84 -74.48
CA VAL A 588 68.48 -30.87 -75.53
C VAL A 588 69.98 -30.90 -75.74
N THR A 589 70.42 -31.39 -76.89
CA THR A 589 71.83 -31.40 -77.26
C THR A 589 72.18 -30.12 -78.01
N THR A 590 73.45 -29.74 -77.96
CA THR A 590 73.99 -28.71 -78.84
C THR A 590 73.61 -28.97 -80.30
N LEU A 591 73.32 -27.91 -81.07
CA LEU A 591 72.88 -27.89 -82.48
C LEU A 591 71.45 -28.35 -82.79
N SER A 592 70.69 -28.82 -81.80
CA SER A 592 69.26 -29.12 -81.97
C SER A 592 68.41 -27.84 -82.02
N SER A 593 67.19 -27.94 -82.58
CA SER A 593 66.22 -26.83 -82.57
C SER A 593 65.02 -27.25 -81.73
N SER A 594 64.52 -26.35 -80.92
CA SER A 594 63.32 -26.59 -80.12
C SER A 594 62.29 -25.49 -80.36
N SER A 595 61.02 -25.88 -80.33
CA SER A 595 59.87 -24.98 -80.43
C SER A 595 59.26 -24.75 -79.05
N ILE A 596 58.85 -23.52 -78.76
CA ILE A 596 58.12 -23.15 -77.54
C ILE A 596 56.72 -22.72 -77.94
N VAL A 597 55.73 -23.24 -77.25
CA VAL A 597 54.34 -22.80 -77.32
C VAL A 597 53.98 -22.22 -75.97
N ILE A 598 53.48 -20.99 -75.94
CA ILE A 598 53.14 -20.24 -74.74
C ILE A 598 51.64 -19.99 -74.78
N GLN A 599 50.94 -20.54 -73.80
CA GLN A 599 49.49 -20.56 -73.73
C GLN A 599 49.03 -20.40 -72.28
N PRO A 600 47.81 -19.94 -72.01
CA PRO A 600 47.26 -19.98 -70.66
C PRO A 600 47.17 -21.44 -70.17
N ALA A 601 47.42 -21.70 -68.88
CA ALA A 601 47.34 -23.04 -68.28
C ALA A 601 45.99 -23.71 -68.54
N ALA A 602 44.92 -22.92 -68.57
CA ALA A 602 43.55 -23.34 -68.83
C ALA A 602 43.12 -23.18 -70.30
N TYR A 603 44.05 -23.18 -71.26
CA TYR A 603 43.75 -23.00 -72.68
C TYR A 603 42.73 -24.03 -73.20
N GLU A 604 42.95 -25.32 -72.95
CA GLU A 604 42.03 -26.39 -73.39
C GLU A 604 40.85 -26.57 -72.43
N ALA A 605 41.08 -26.44 -71.11
CA ALA A 605 40.08 -26.75 -70.09
C ALA A 605 38.98 -25.67 -69.95
N ALA A 606 39.32 -24.40 -70.17
CA ALA A 606 38.40 -23.27 -69.95
C ALA A 606 38.32 -22.32 -71.16
N ASN A 607 38.85 -22.76 -72.32
CA ASN A 607 38.93 -21.98 -73.56
C ASN A 607 39.53 -20.58 -73.35
N ARG A 608 40.49 -20.45 -72.42
CA ARG A 608 41.18 -19.18 -72.12
C ARG A 608 42.20 -18.90 -73.21
N HIS A 609 42.08 -17.75 -73.88
CA HIS A 609 43.01 -17.35 -74.93
C HIS A 609 43.84 -16.14 -74.51
N MET A 610 45.09 -16.07 -74.98
CA MET A 610 45.83 -14.81 -74.96
C MET A 610 45.23 -13.83 -75.97
N SER A 611 45.26 -12.54 -75.66
CA SER A 611 44.63 -11.47 -76.45
C SER A 611 45.44 -11.02 -77.67
N GLY A 612 46.72 -11.40 -77.76
CA GLY A 612 47.64 -10.99 -78.80
C GLY A 612 48.30 -9.63 -78.55
N LYS A 613 47.93 -8.96 -77.45
CA LYS A 613 48.44 -7.63 -77.05
C LYS A 613 49.43 -7.71 -75.88
N GLU A 614 49.64 -8.90 -75.35
CA GLU A 614 50.58 -9.21 -74.27
C GLU A 614 52.02 -8.88 -74.67
N SER A 615 52.80 -8.23 -73.78
CA SER A 615 54.22 -7.94 -74.02
C SER A 615 55.08 -9.16 -73.71
N LEU A 616 55.00 -10.17 -74.56
CA LEU A 616 55.65 -11.45 -74.37
C LEU A 616 57.05 -11.45 -74.99
N SER A 617 58.06 -11.82 -74.22
CA SER A 617 59.44 -11.89 -74.69
C SER A 617 60.11 -13.19 -74.27
N VAL A 618 60.76 -13.87 -75.22
CA VAL A 618 61.58 -15.05 -74.96
C VAL A 618 63.01 -14.73 -75.32
N ARG A 619 63.89 -14.71 -74.31
CA ARG A 619 65.32 -14.44 -74.48
C ARG A 619 66.11 -15.66 -74.05
N VAL A 620 66.99 -16.12 -74.93
CA VAL A 620 67.94 -17.19 -74.65
C VAL A 620 69.31 -16.57 -74.45
N LEU A 621 69.81 -16.64 -73.22
CA LEU A 621 71.19 -16.31 -72.90
C LEU A 621 72.06 -17.53 -73.20
N THR A 622 72.97 -17.39 -74.15
CA THR A 622 73.95 -18.41 -74.52
C THR A 622 75.08 -18.50 -73.50
N PRO A 623 75.72 -19.67 -73.31
CA PRO A 623 76.87 -19.87 -72.43
C PRO A 623 78.05 -18.91 -72.66
N SER A 624 78.23 -18.39 -73.88
CA SER A 624 79.25 -17.38 -74.21
C SER A 624 78.85 -15.93 -73.87
N GLY A 625 77.72 -15.72 -73.18
CA GLY A 625 77.21 -14.40 -72.78
C GLY A 625 76.43 -13.64 -73.86
N GLY A 626 76.15 -14.26 -75.01
CA GLY A 626 75.33 -13.66 -76.06
C GLY A 626 73.84 -13.81 -75.76
N ILE A 627 73.05 -12.76 -76.01
CA ILE A 627 71.58 -12.78 -75.87
C ILE A 627 70.96 -12.97 -77.25
N SER A 628 70.15 -14.01 -77.42
CA SER A 628 69.29 -14.19 -78.58
C SER A 628 67.82 -14.00 -78.22
N ALA A 629 67.12 -13.13 -78.95
CA ALA A 629 65.67 -13.03 -78.85
C ALA A 629 65.02 -14.07 -79.78
N VAL A 630 64.02 -14.79 -79.28
CA VAL A 630 63.23 -15.72 -80.08
C VAL A 630 62.05 -14.95 -80.67
N ALA A 631 61.91 -14.99 -81.99
CA ALA A 631 60.76 -14.39 -82.66
C ALA A 631 59.50 -15.22 -82.37
N LEU A 632 58.48 -14.57 -81.81
CA LEU A 632 57.19 -15.18 -81.50
C LEU A 632 56.14 -14.84 -82.57
N GLN A 633 55.30 -15.81 -82.90
CA GLN A 633 54.14 -15.63 -83.76
C GLN A 633 52.88 -15.90 -82.94
N PHE A 634 51.93 -14.95 -82.97
CA PHE A 634 50.62 -15.12 -82.34
C PHE A 634 49.66 -15.80 -83.32
N SER A 635 49.08 -16.93 -82.92
CA SER A 635 48.04 -17.60 -83.68
C SER A 635 47.10 -18.37 -82.76
N ARG A 636 45.79 -18.33 -83.06
CA ARG A 636 44.75 -19.07 -82.33
C ARG A 636 44.79 -18.90 -80.79
N GLY A 637 45.12 -17.71 -80.29
CA GLY A 637 45.11 -17.42 -78.86
C GLY A 637 46.34 -17.92 -78.09
N GLN A 638 47.44 -18.27 -78.79
CA GLN A 638 48.71 -18.71 -78.23
C GLN A 638 49.89 -18.04 -78.96
N TYR A 639 51.06 -18.03 -78.32
CA TYR A 639 52.32 -17.59 -78.95
C TYR A 639 53.24 -18.79 -79.22
N THR A 640 53.78 -18.88 -80.42
CA THR A 640 54.73 -19.95 -80.80
C THR A 640 56.05 -19.37 -81.28
N GLY A 641 57.18 -19.93 -80.85
CA GLY A 641 58.53 -19.55 -81.28
C GLY A 641 59.42 -20.76 -81.49
N ALA A 642 60.50 -20.62 -82.26
CA ALA A 642 61.49 -21.67 -82.48
C ALA A 642 62.91 -21.12 -82.30
N TYR A 643 63.77 -21.89 -81.64
CA TYR A 643 65.15 -21.51 -81.36
C TYR A 643 66.10 -22.68 -81.57
N ARG A 644 67.30 -22.38 -82.08
CA ARG A 644 68.34 -23.38 -82.35
C ARG A 644 69.48 -23.24 -81.34
N TRP A 645 69.76 -24.30 -80.60
CA TRP A 645 70.80 -24.37 -79.57
C TRP A 645 72.17 -24.42 -80.23
N THR A 646 73.02 -23.42 -80.04
CA THR A 646 74.29 -23.34 -80.78
C THR A 646 75.53 -23.66 -79.94
N GLN A 647 75.39 -23.79 -78.61
CA GLN A 647 76.51 -24.01 -77.69
C GLN A 647 76.21 -25.12 -76.67
N PRO A 648 77.22 -25.84 -76.15
CA PRO A 648 77.10 -26.68 -74.96
C PRO A 648 77.18 -25.85 -73.69
N GLY A 649 76.45 -26.26 -72.67
CA GLY A 649 76.36 -25.58 -71.39
C GLY A 649 74.98 -25.01 -71.14
N LEU A 650 74.79 -24.54 -69.93
CA LEU A 650 73.52 -24.03 -69.43
C LEU A 650 73.07 -22.80 -70.22
N HIS A 651 72.01 -22.94 -71.02
CA HIS A 651 71.35 -21.80 -71.63
C HIS A 651 70.26 -21.34 -70.68
N THR A 652 70.22 -20.04 -70.36
CA THR A 652 69.11 -19.51 -69.57
C THR A 652 68.05 -18.99 -70.52
N VAL A 653 66.90 -19.65 -70.56
CA VAL A 653 65.73 -19.19 -71.30
C VAL A 653 64.86 -18.40 -70.35
N SER A 654 64.69 -17.13 -70.63
CA SER A 654 63.77 -16.25 -69.91
C SER A 654 62.57 -15.97 -70.80
N VAL A 655 61.47 -16.63 -70.49
CA VAL A 655 60.13 -16.29 -70.95
C VAL A 655 59.55 -15.29 -69.95
N SER A 656 59.31 -14.07 -70.40
CA SER A 656 58.66 -13.06 -69.60
C SER A 656 57.42 -12.53 -70.29
N LEU A 657 56.43 -12.21 -69.48
CA LEU A 657 55.20 -11.55 -69.86
C LEU A 657 55.13 -10.25 -69.04
N ASP A 658 55.11 -9.10 -69.71
CA ASP A 658 55.09 -7.77 -69.07
C ASP A 658 56.21 -7.57 -68.01
N GLN A 659 57.41 -8.10 -68.32
CA GLN A 659 58.60 -8.07 -67.47
C GLN A 659 58.59 -9.03 -66.26
N GLU A 660 57.49 -9.74 -65.98
CA GLU A 660 57.44 -10.83 -65.00
C GLU A 660 57.72 -12.19 -65.67
N ALA A 661 58.36 -13.11 -64.94
CA ALA A 661 58.70 -14.42 -65.48
C ALA A 661 57.48 -15.37 -65.45
N VAL A 662 57.21 -16.05 -66.57
CA VAL A 662 56.12 -17.03 -66.69
C VAL A 662 56.40 -18.26 -65.81
N VAL A 663 55.39 -18.99 -65.34
CA VAL A 663 55.59 -20.21 -64.53
C VAL A 663 56.54 -21.17 -65.23
N GLY A 664 57.65 -21.48 -64.56
CA GLY A 664 58.74 -22.28 -65.13
C GLY A 664 59.86 -21.46 -65.78
N SER A 665 59.84 -20.12 -65.75
CA SER A 665 60.85 -19.23 -66.30
C SER A 665 61.52 -18.35 -65.21
N PRO A 666 62.80 -17.95 -65.34
CA PRO A 666 63.75 -18.49 -66.31
C PRO A 666 64.01 -19.95 -65.99
N PHE A 667 63.92 -20.81 -67.00
CA PHE A 667 64.41 -22.17 -66.89
C PHE A 667 65.74 -22.23 -67.59
N THR A 668 66.60 -23.01 -67.00
CA THR A 668 67.82 -23.37 -67.64
C THR A 668 67.54 -24.57 -68.51
N VAL A 669 67.53 -24.35 -69.82
CA VAL A 669 67.69 -25.47 -70.73
C VAL A 669 69.17 -25.74 -70.72
N GLU A 670 69.51 -26.77 -69.96
CA GLU A 670 70.82 -27.29 -70.12
C GLU A 670 70.89 -27.96 -71.48
N ALA A 671 71.51 -27.23 -72.40
CA ALA A 671 72.25 -27.90 -73.43
C ALA A 671 73.35 -28.68 -72.69
N LEU A 672 73.00 -29.91 -72.29
CA LEU A 672 73.79 -30.81 -71.49
C LEU A 672 75.24 -30.84 -71.99
N ALA A 673 76.20 -30.98 -71.08
CA ALA A 673 76.06 -31.93 -69.96
C ALA A 673 75.80 -31.39 -68.51
N ALA A 674 74.56 -31.54 -68.01
CA ALA A 674 74.02 -31.77 -66.62
C ALA A 674 74.29 -30.82 -65.37
N LEU A 675 73.17 -30.26 -64.79
CA LEU A 675 72.64 -29.66 -63.49
C LEU A 675 73.42 -29.81 -62.12
N PRO A 676 72.95 -29.44 -60.85
CA PRO A 676 71.97 -28.49 -60.16
C PRO A 676 72.38 -27.85 -58.71
N GLU A 677 71.38 -27.36 -57.89
CA GLU A 677 71.22 -26.38 -56.71
C GLU A 677 71.11 -26.82 -55.16
N ILE A 678 70.78 -25.83 -54.26
CA ILE A 678 70.63 -25.60 -52.77
C ILE A 678 69.51 -26.36 -51.98
N ARG A 679 69.78 -26.93 -50.77
CA ARG A 679 68.81 -27.72 -49.96
C ARG A 679 69.04 -27.81 -48.41
N ASP A 680 69.70 -26.84 -47.76
CA ASP A 680 70.42 -27.14 -46.50
C ASP A 680 69.92 -26.55 -45.16
N LEU A 681 68.82 -25.79 -45.08
CA LEU A 681 68.35 -25.19 -43.81
C LEU A 681 67.62 -26.17 -42.85
N GLU A 682 66.99 -27.23 -43.36
CA GLU A 682 66.34 -28.27 -42.54
C GLU A 682 67.33 -29.13 -41.74
N LYS A 683 68.64 -29.00 -42.01
CA LYS A 683 69.70 -29.85 -41.46
C LYS A 683 70.46 -29.24 -40.28
N MET A 684 70.08 -28.04 -39.82
CA MET A 684 70.79 -27.30 -38.75
C MET A 684 70.25 -27.64 -37.34
N SER A 685 71.10 -27.55 -36.31
CA SER A 685 70.74 -27.85 -34.92
C SER A 685 70.05 -26.68 -34.21
N ALA A 686 69.23 -26.95 -33.18
CA ALA A 686 68.49 -25.93 -32.41
C ALA A 686 69.39 -24.85 -31.79
N GLY A 687 70.64 -25.19 -31.44
CA GLY A 687 71.62 -24.21 -30.95
C GLY A 687 72.13 -23.25 -32.02
N GLU A 688 72.29 -23.72 -33.26
CA GLU A 688 72.70 -22.88 -34.40
C GLU A 688 71.57 -21.98 -34.86
N VAL A 689 70.34 -22.49 -34.85
CA VAL A 689 69.13 -21.71 -35.09
C VAL A 689 68.97 -20.62 -34.02
N ASN A 690 69.13 -20.95 -32.73
CA ASN A 690 69.09 -19.95 -31.64
C ASN A 690 70.15 -18.84 -31.82
N ALA A 691 71.38 -19.18 -32.22
CA ALA A 691 72.44 -18.21 -32.48
C ALA A 691 72.13 -17.28 -33.68
N ILE A 692 71.32 -17.73 -34.63
CA ILE A 692 70.80 -16.91 -35.74
C ILE A 692 69.64 -16.04 -35.25
N LEU A 693 68.68 -16.61 -34.50
CA LEU A 693 67.49 -15.90 -33.99
C LEU A 693 67.84 -14.69 -33.12
N VAL A 694 68.88 -14.76 -32.30
CA VAL A 694 69.37 -13.63 -31.47
C VAL A 694 69.85 -12.44 -32.32
N LYS A 695 70.24 -12.68 -33.58
CA LYS A 695 70.78 -11.66 -34.50
C LYS A 695 69.75 -11.11 -35.48
N LEU A 696 68.54 -11.67 -35.49
CA LEU A 696 67.46 -11.28 -36.39
C LEU A 696 66.55 -10.23 -35.73
N THR A 697 65.88 -9.42 -36.54
CA THR A 697 64.79 -8.55 -36.06
C THR A 697 63.59 -9.42 -35.65
N PRO A 698 62.67 -8.92 -34.79
CA PRO A 698 61.50 -9.68 -34.35
C PRO A 698 60.68 -10.29 -35.50
N GLU A 699 60.56 -9.60 -36.64
CA GLU A 699 59.84 -10.07 -37.82
C GLU A 699 60.58 -11.17 -38.58
N ALA A 700 61.91 -11.04 -38.74
CA ALA A 700 62.73 -12.04 -39.42
C ALA A 700 62.90 -13.31 -38.57
N ALA A 701 62.96 -13.15 -37.23
CA ALA A 701 62.93 -14.26 -36.29
C ALA A 701 61.57 -14.98 -36.33
N SER A 702 60.45 -14.26 -36.43
CA SER A 702 59.11 -14.84 -36.59
C SER A 702 58.99 -15.68 -37.87
N GLN A 703 59.57 -15.22 -38.99
CA GLN A 703 59.56 -15.95 -40.27
C GLN A 703 60.48 -17.18 -40.27
N ALA A 704 61.65 -17.08 -39.65
CA ALA A 704 62.56 -18.22 -39.49
C ALA A 704 61.96 -19.30 -38.57
N LEU A 705 61.28 -18.89 -37.48
CA LEU A 705 60.57 -19.79 -36.57
C LEU A 705 59.36 -20.45 -37.24
N ALA A 706 58.64 -19.74 -38.12
CA ALA A 706 57.51 -20.30 -38.85
C ALA A 706 57.91 -21.34 -39.93
N ALA A 707 59.16 -21.30 -40.40
CA ALA A 707 59.72 -22.26 -41.36
C ALA A 707 60.30 -23.52 -40.70
N LEU A 708 60.33 -23.57 -39.35
CA LEU A 708 60.86 -24.69 -38.58
C LEU A 708 59.72 -25.56 -38.02
N PRO A 709 59.97 -26.86 -37.80
CA PRO A 709 59.06 -27.72 -37.03
C PRO A 709 58.86 -27.18 -35.60
N ALA A 710 57.65 -27.28 -35.06
CA ALA A 710 57.25 -26.70 -33.77
C ALA A 710 58.15 -27.10 -32.58
N GLU A 711 58.60 -28.35 -32.53
CA GLU A 711 59.52 -28.85 -31.50
C GLU A 711 60.91 -28.19 -31.59
N GLN A 712 61.40 -27.96 -32.80
CA GLN A 712 62.70 -27.34 -33.05
C GLN A 712 62.65 -25.83 -32.79
N ALA A 713 61.53 -25.19 -33.10
CA ALA A 713 61.25 -23.79 -32.76
C ALA A 713 61.15 -23.59 -31.24
N ALA A 714 60.41 -24.45 -30.53
CA ALA A 714 60.29 -24.40 -29.07
C ALA A 714 61.62 -24.64 -28.35
N ALA A 715 62.42 -25.62 -28.81
CA ALA A 715 63.76 -25.88 -28.27
C ALA A 715 64.72 -24.69 -28.48
N SER A 716 64.54 -23.94 -29.58
CA SER A 716 65.34 -22.74 -29.87
C SER A 716 64.91 -21.53 -29.03
N LEU A 717 63.65 -21.51 -28.54
CA LEU A 717 63.07 -20.44 -27.72
C LEU A 717 63.25 -20.65 -26.21
N ALA A 718 63.46 -21.88 -25.75
CA ALA A 718 63.49 -22.25 -24.31
C ALA A 718 64.57 -21.54 -23.46
N GLY A 719 65.55 -20.85 -24.07
CA GLY A 719 66.60 -20.11 -23.37
C GLY A 719 66.45 -18.58 -23.35
N HIS A 720 65.35 -18.04 -23.89
CA HIS A 720 65.10 -16.59 -23.98
C HIS A 720 64.28 -16.06 -22.80
N SER A 721 64.31 -14.74 -22.56
CA SER A 721 63.47 -14.12 -21.52
C SER A 721 61.98 -14.16 -21.91
N PRO A 722 61.05 -14.23 -20.94
CA PRO A 722 59.61 -14.29 -21.22
C PRO A 722 59.12 -13.15 -22.13
N ASP A 723 59.59 -11.92 -21.90
CA ASP A 723 59.27 -10.75 -22.75
C ASP A 723 59.81 -10.89 -24.18
N SER A 724 60.95 -11.55 -24.37
CA SER A 724 61.56 -11.73 -25.69
C SER A 724 60.82 -12.81 -26.48
N VAL A 725 60.41 -13.88 -25.81
CA VAL A 725 59.56 -14.94 -26.39
C VAL A 725 58.20 -14.34 -26.77
N ALA A 726 57.57 -13.56 -25.88
CA ALA A 726 56.30 -12.89 -26.17
C ALA A 726 56.39 -11.96 -27.40
N ARG A 727 57.50 -11.20 -27.54
CA ARG A 727 57.74 -10.34 -28.72
C ARG A 727 57.96 -11.12 -30.01
N MET A 728 58.72 -12.21 -29.99
CA MET A 728 58.96 -13.05 -31.17
C MET A 728 57.70 -13.81 -31.61
N MET A 729 56.82 -14.17 -30.67
CA MET A 729 55.57 -14.86 -30.97
C MET A 729 54.44 -13.90 -31.41
N ASN A 730 54.61 -12.59 -31.19
CA ASN A 730 53.63 -11.60 -31.61
C ASN A 730 53.49 -11.51 -33.15
N GLY A 731 54.56 -11.80 -33.89
CA GLY A 731 54.59 -11.78 -35.37
C GLY A 731 54.27 -13.12 -36.06
N MET A 732 54.02 -14.18 -35.28
CA MET A 732 53.66 -15.51 -35.81
C MET A 732 52.15 -15.61 -36.09
N TYR A 733 51.73 -16.50 -36.99
CA TYR A 733 50.30 -16.82 -37.11
C TYR A 733 49.81 -17.54 -35.85
N PRO A 734 48.58 -17.25 -35.34
CA PRO A 734 48.07 -17.81 -34.09
C PRO A 734 48.14 -19.35 -34.01
N ALA A 735 47.87 -20.06 -35.12
CA ALA A 735 47.96 -21.51 -35.18
C ALA A 735 49.41 -22.03 -35.02
N ALA A 736 50.40 -21.39 -35.65
CA ALA A 736 51.81 -21.76 -35.50
C ALA A 736 52.33 -21.39 -34.10
N ALA A 737 51.92 -20.22 -33.59
CA ALA A 737 52.25 -19.79 -32.23
C ALA A 737 51.68 -20.75 -31.18
N SER A 738 50.45 -21.25 -31.36
CA SER A 738 49.82 -22.23 -30.45
C SER A 738 50.59 -23.55 -30.37
N GLN A 739 51.09 -24.05 -31.49
CA GLN A 739 51.87 -25.30 -31.55
C GLN A 739 53.26 -25.14 -30.93
N VAL A 740 53.89 -23.97 -31.14
CA VAL A 740 55.17 -23.64 -30.51
C VAL A 740 55.01 -23.42 -29.00
N LEU A 741 53.95 -22.75 -28.56
CA LEU A 741 53.64 -22.55 -27.13
C LEU A 741 53.34 -23.88 -26.43
N ALA A 742 52.60 -24.79 -27.07
CA ALA A 742 52.32 -26.14 -26.57
C ALA A 742 53.57 -27.02 -26.44
N SER A 743 54.58 -26.76 -27.28
CA SER A 743 55.85 -27.51 -27.30
C SER A 743 56.92 -26.91 -26.37
N LEU A 744 56.67 -25.73 -25.78
CA LEU A 744 57.57 -25.13 -24.79
C LEU A 744 57.49 -25.86 -23.44
N PRO A 745 58.59 -25.87 -22.65
CA PRO A 745 58.53 -26.32 -21.27
C PRO A 745 57.47 -25.54 -20.48
N GLY A 746 56.64 -26.23 -19.69
CA GLY A 746 55.43 -25.64 -19.08
C GLY A 746 55.66 -24.33 -18.31
N ILE A 747 56.75 -24.22 -17.54
CA ILE A 747 57.09 -23.00 -16.80
C ILE A 747 57.45 -21.84 -17.75
N ALA A 748 58.14 -22.13 -18.86
CA ALA A 748 58.50 -21.13 -19.87
C ALA A 748 57.28 -20.70 -20.69
N ALA A 749 56.39 -21.65 -21.01
CA ALA A 749 55.12 -21.36 -21.69
C ALA A 749 54.20 -20.49 -20.81
N ALA A 750 54.09 -20.80 -19.51
CA ALA A 750 53.33 -20.00 -18.54
C ALA A 750 53.87 -18.58 -18.41
N ALA A 751 55.19 -18.42 -18.24
CA ALA A 751 55.82 -17.10 -18.13
C ALA A 751 55.71 -16.29 -19.43
N ALA A 752 55.82 -16.93 -20.60
CA ALA A 752 55.61 -16.26 -21.88
C ALA A 752 54.15 -15.80 -22.04
N THR A 753 53.18 -16.60 -21.58
CA THR A 753 51.75 -16.28 -21.62
C THR A 753 51.40 -15.13 -20.68
N SER A 754 52.00 -15.07 -19.48
CA SER A 754 51.78 -13.94 -18.56
C SER A 754 52.37 -12.62 -19.07
N ALA A 755 53.45 -12.67 -19.85
CA ALA A 755 54.07 -11.51 -20.50
C ALA A 755 53.35 -11.03 -21.79
N MET A 756 52.38 -11.79 -22.31
CA MET A 756 51.59 -11.42 -23.49
C MET A 756 50.38 -10.53 -23.13
N SER A 757 49.88 -9.73 -24.08
CA SER A 757 48.63 -8.98 -23.92
C SER A 757 47.42 -9.94 -23.88
N ASP A 758 46.32 -9.52 -23.25
CA ASP A 758 45.12 -10.34 -23.12
C ASP A 758 44.49 -10.67 -24.49
N GLU A 759 44.51 -9.72 -25.42
CA GLU A 759 44.08 -9.90 -26.80
C GLU A 759 44.88 -10.99 -27.49
N ARG A 760 46.22 -10.91 -27.42
CA ARG A 760 47.08 -11.88 -28.08
C ARG A 760 47.03 -13.27 -27.45
N THR A 761 46.91 -13.31 -26.12
CA THR A 761 46.71 -14.54 -25.37
C THR A 761 45.43 -15.24 -25.79
N ARG A 762 44.33 -14.49 -25.97
CA ARG A 762 43.04 -15.03 -26.45
C ARG A 762 43.14 -15.63 -27.86
N GLU A 763 43.84 -14.95 -28.77
CA GLU A 763 44.05 -15.45 -30.15
C GLU A 763 44.86 -16.76 -30.19
N ILE A 764 45.92 -16.85 -29.39
CA ILE A 764 46.78 -18.04 -29.36
C ILE A 764 46.04 -19.22 -28.69
N LEU A 765 45.36 -18.98 -27.56
CA LEU A 765 44.61 -20.02 -26.86
C LEU A 765 43.42 -20.55 -27.67
N ALA A 766 42.79 -19.74 -28.52
CA ALA A 766 41.72 -20.19 -29.41
C ALA A 766 42.20 -21.24 -30.44
N GLY A 767 43.49 -21.27 -30.77
CA GLY A 767 44.12 -22.27 -31.64
C GLY A 767 44.75 -23.45 -30.90
N MET A 768 44.83 -23.41 -29.57
CA MET A 768 45.43 -24.48 -28.76
C MET A 768 44.44 -25.63 -28.53
N SER A 769 44.95 -26.86 -28.45
CA SER A 769 44.15 -28.01 -28.08
C SER A 769 43.78 -27.96 -26.60
N ALA A 770 42.62 -28.50 -26.23
CA ALA A 770 42.16 -28.60 -24.84
C ALA A 770 43.21 -29.22 -23.89
N ALA A 771 43.91 -30.26 -24.37
CA ALA A 771 44.94 -30.95 -23.59
C ALA A 771 46.18 -30.08 -23.35
N ASP A 772 46.56 -29.25 -24.33
CA ASP A 772 47.72 -28.38 -24.21
C ASP A 772 47.40 -27.09 -23.41
N THR A 773 46.17 -26.59 -23.53
CA THR A 773 45.65 -25.52 -22.66
C THR A 773 45.65 -25.97 -21.19
N GLY A 774 45.21 -27.20 -20.91
CA GLY A 774 45.29 -27.78 -19.57
C GLY A 774 46.73 -27.87 -19.02
N LYS A 775 47.70 -28.30 -19.83
CA LYS A 775 49.13 -28.34 -19.44
C LYS A 775 49.71 -26.95 -19.16
N LEU A 776 49.31 -25.96 -19.96
CA LEU A 776 49.70 -24.57 -19.77
C LEU A 776 49.18 -24.04 -18.43
N MET A 777 47.87 -24.18 -18.17
CA MET A 777 47.23 -23.72 -16.95
C MET A 777 47.76 -24.42 -15.69
N LEU A 778 48.12 -25.70 -15.78
CA LEU A 778 48.81 -26.45 -14.71
C LEU A 778 50.19 -25.89 -14.34
N SER A 779 50.84 -25.21 -15.27
CA SER A 779 52.19 -24.68 -15.11
C SER A 779 52.21 -23.20 -14.70
N MET A 780 51.04 -22.54 -14.66
CA MET A 780 50.90 -21.15 -14.24
C MET A 780 50.88 -21.01 -12.71
N SER A 781 51.41 -19.91 -12.20
CA SER A 781 51.30 -19.57 -10.78
C SER A 781 49.87 -19.10 -10.44
N ALA A 782 49.48 -19.09 -9.16
CA ALA A 782 48.18 -18.54 -8.74
C ALA A 782 48.01 -17.07 -9.14
N GLU A 783 49.09 -16.28 -9.10
CA GLU A 783 49.11 -14.87 -9.48
C GLU A 783 48.92 -14.70 -11.00
N ASP A 784 49.57 -15.53 -11.82
CA ASP A 784 49.39 -15.53 -13.27
C ASP A 784 47.99 -15.97 -13.69
N LEU A 785 47.42 -16.98 -13.00
CA LEU A 785 46.05 -17.46 -13.22
C LEU A 785 45.02 -16.37 -12.90
N ALA A 786 45.19 -15.66 -11.78
CA ALA A 786 44.33 -14.54 -11.42
C ALA A 786 44.48 -13.36 -12.39
N ALA A 787 45.71 -13.03 -12.80
CA ALA A 787 46.00 -11.95 -13.74
C ALA A 787 45.41 -12.19 -15.15
N LYS A 788 45.27 -13.46 -15.56
CA LYS A 788 44.69 -13.86 -16.84
C LYS A 788 43.31 -14.52 -16.72
N ALA A 789 42.64 -14.37 -15.58
CA ALA A 789 41.39 -15.08 -15.27
C ALA A 789 40.31 -14.92 -16.34
N ASN A 790 40.07 -13.69 -16.82
CA ASN A 790 39.04 -13.40 -17.82
C ASN A 790 39.32 -14.07 -19.18
N VAL A 791 40.59 -14.16 -19.59
CA VAL A 791 40.98 -14.80 -20.85
C VAL A 791 40.87 -16.32 -20.73
N LEU A 792 41.31 -16.86 -19.60
CA LEU A 792 41.24 -18.29 -19.30
C LEU A 792 39.78 -18.77 -19.15
N ALA A 793 38.92 -17.98 -18.51
CA ALA A 793 37.49 -18.23 -18.38
C ALA A 793 36.79 -18.30 -19.76
N ASP A 794 37.08 -17.36 -20.65
CA ASP A 794 36.56 -17.35 -22.02
C ASP A 794 37.02 -18.57 -22.83
N THR A 795 38.27 -19.02 -22.63
CA THR A 795 38.78 -20.22 -23.31
C THR A 795 38.16 -21.51 -22.78
N LEU A 796 38.01 -21.65 -21.45
CA LEU A 796 37.35 -22.79 -20.82
C LEU A 796 35.87 -22.85 -21.19
N GLY A 797 35.18 -21.71 -21.32
CA GLY A 797 33.78 -21.64 -21.73
C GLY A 797 33.52 -22.07 -23.18
N ARG A 798 34.56 -22.07 -24.04
CA ARG A 798 34.47 -22.57 -25.44
C ARG A 798 34.84 -24.05 -25.56
N MET A 799 35.41 -24.66 -24.53
CA MET A 799 35.79 -26.07 -24.50
C MET A 799 34.56 -26.96 -24.26
N ARG A 800 34.67 -28.25 -24.61
CA ARG A 800 33.65 -29.24 -24.23
C ARG A 800 33.66 -29.41 -22.71
N GLU A 801 32.48 -29.61 -22.12
CA GLU A 801 32.31 -29.73 -20.66
C GLU A 801 33.24 -30.77 -20.03
N GLU A 802 33.42 -31.93 -20.67
CA GLU A 802 34.32 -33.02 -20.23
C GLU A 802 35.80 -32.60 -20.23
N GLU A 803 36.23 -31.83 -21.24
CA GLU A 803 37.61 -31.38 -21.40
C GLU A 803 37.93 -30.22 -20.45
N ALA A 804 36.98 -29.30 -20.28
CA ALA A 804 37.08 -28.21 -19.29
C ALA A 804 37.10 -28.76 -17.85
N ALA A 805 36.24 -29.75 -17.55
CA ALA A 805 36.22 -30.43 -16.26
C ALA A 805 37.56 -31.13 -15.97
N ALA A 806 38.11 -31.87 -16.95
CA ALA A 806 39.39 -32.56 -16.78
C ALA A 806 40.56 -31.58 -16.53
N ALA A 807 40.59 -30.44 -17.23
CA ALA A 807 41.59 -29.39 -17.01
C ALA A 807 41.48 -28.78 -15.60
N LEU A 808 40.26 -28.44 -15.17
CA LEU A 808 40.01 -27.83 -13.86
C LEU A 808 40.28 -28.79 -12.69
N VAL A 809 39.90 -30.07 -12.81
CA VAL A 809 40.23 -31.12 -11.83
C VAL A 809 41.75 -31.25 -11.67
N ALA A 810 42.49 -31.30 -12.77
CA ALA A 810 43.94 -31.41 -12.73
C ALA A 810 44.58 -30.20 -12.04
N MET A 811 44.04 -29.00 -12.26
CA MET A 811 44.51 -27.78 -11.60
C MET A 811 44.28 -27.80 -10.10
N VAL A 812 43.09 -28.19 -9.63
CA VAL A 812 42.72 -28.19 -8.19
C VAL A 812 43.52 -29.22 -7.39
N ALA A 813 43.93 -30.31 -8.05
CA ALA A 813 44.82 -31.31 -7.48
C ALA A 813 46.26 -30.78 -7.26
N SER A 814 46.65 -29.69 -7.91
CA SER A 814 47.93 -29.02 -7.67
C SER A 814 47.83 -28.05 -6.48
N VAL A 815 48.79 -28.12 -5.56
CA VAL A 815 48.73 -27.43 -4.24
C VAL A 815 48.81 -25.89 -4.34
N HIS A 816 49.18 -25.33 -5.49
CA HIS A 816 49.53 -23.91 -5.66
C HIS A 816 48.52 -23.08 -6.47
N SER A 817 47.34 -23.60 -6.80
CA SER A 817 46.44 -22.98 -7.79
C SER A 817 45.03 -22.64 -7.30
N ARG A 818 44.63 -23.03 -6.08
CA ARG A 818 43.21 -22.97 -5.66
C ARG A 818 42.60 -21.57 -5.72
N GLU A 819 43.33 -20.55 -5.27
CA GLU A 819 42.89 -19.15 -5.34
C GLU A 819 42.85 -18.64 -6.80
N GLY A 820 43.84 -19.03 -7.62
CA GLY A 820 43.87 -18.70 -9.04
C GLY A 820 42.73 -19.35 -9.84
N VAL A 821 42.43 -20.63 -9.56
CA VAL A 821 41.31 -21.36 -10.16
C VAL A 821 39.98 -20.72 -9.74
N ALA A 822 39.83 -20.34 -8.47
CA ALA A 822 38.64 -19.63 -8.00
C ALA A 822 38.46 -18.28 -8.72
N ALA A 823 39.54 -17.53 -8.97
CA ALA A 823 39.49 -16.29 -9.75
C ALA A 823 39.01 -16.55 -11.19
N VAL A 824 39.49 -17.61 -11.84
CA VAL A 824 39.00 -18.01 -13.18
C VAL A 824 37.52 -18.39 -13.15
N LEU A 825 37.07 -19.15 -12.15
CA LEU A 825 35.68 -19.59 -12.04
C LEU A 825 34.71 -18.44 -11.73
N ASN A 826 35.13 -17.43 -10.96
CA ASN A 826 34.31 -16.25 -10.68
C ASN A 826 34.06 -15.40 -11.94
N GLU A 827 34.97 -15.45 -12.93
CA GLU A 827 34.82 -14.76 -14.22
C GLU A 827 34.01 -15.60 -15.25
N MET A 828 33.71 -16.86 -14.95
CA MET A 828 32.88 -17.72 -15.79
C MET A 828 31.38 -17.55 -15.47
N PRO A 829 30.48 -17.63 -16.47
CA PRO A 829 29.04 -17.67 -16.24
C PRO A 829 28.63 -18.87 -15.36
N SER A 830 27.77 -18.64 -14.36
CA SER A 830 27.36 -19.66 -13.38
C SER A 830 26.69 -20.89 -14.01
N SER A 831 26.01 -20.74 -15.15
CA SER A 831 25.43 -21.86 -15.91
C SER A 831 26.50 -22.76 -16.57
N GLN A 832 27.60 -22.17 -17.04
CA GLN A 832 28.73 -22.92 -17.61
C GLN A 832 29.52 -23.62 -16.50
N VAL A 833 29.76 -22.94 -15.38
CA VAL A 833 30.40 -23.56 -14.21
C VAL A 833 29.55 -24.73 -13.69
N ALA A 834 28.23 -24.58 -13.62
CA ALA A 834 27.32 -25.66 -13.23
C ALA A 834 27.36 -26.85 -14.20
N ALA A 835 27.43 -26.60 -15.51
CA ALA A 835 27.54 -27.65 -16.53
C ALA A 835 28.86 -28.44 -16.38
N VAL A 836 29.98 -27.74 -16.21
CA VAL A 836 31.30 -28.36 -15.98
C VAL A 836 31.30 -29.18 -14.67
N VAL A 837 30.83 -28.58 -13.57
CA VAL A 837 30.73 -29.24 -12.26
C VAL A 837 29.81 -30.46 -12.30
N ASN A 838 28.76 -30.45 -13.14
CA ASN A 838 27.86 -31.59 -13.28
C ASN A 838 28.55 -32.83 -13.87
N VAL A 839 29.60 -32.67 -14.67
CA VAL A 839 30.35 -33.80 -15.27
C VAL A 839 31.46 -34.32 -14.32
N MET A 840 31.77 -33.58 -13.27
CA MET A 840 32.81 -33.92 -12.27
C MET A 840 32.33 -34.87 -11.17
N SER A 841 33.28 -35.40 -10.40
CA SER A 841 32.97 -36.07 -9.14
C SER A 841 32.50 -35.02 -8.11
N ILE A 842 31.56 -35.42 -7.24
CA ILE A 842 30.96 -34.53 -6.22
C ILE A 842 32.03 -33.99 -5.26
N LYS A 843 33.05 -34.81 -4.98
CA LYS A 843 34.19 -34.43 -4.14
C LYS A 843 35.02 -33.31 -4.78
N ASP A 844 35.40 -33.47 -6.05
CA ASP A 844 36.22 -32.48 -6.76
C ASP A 844 35.44 -31.18 -6.98
N ALA A 845 34.14 -31.30 -7.26
CA ALA A 845 33.21 -30.17 -7.33
C ALA A 845 33.14 -29.38 -6.01
N GLY A 846 33.05 -30.07 -4.88
CA GLY A 846 33.01 -29.45 -3.55
C GLY A 846 34.31 -28.71 -3.21
N GLU A 847 35.47 -29.28 -3.56
CA GLU A 847 36.77 -28.64 -3.35
C GLU A 847 36.97 -27.39 -4.22
N MET A 848 36.43 -27.37 -5.45
CA MET A 848 36.48 -26.21 -6.34
C MET A 848 35.63 -25.05 -5.87
N LEU A 849 34.36 -25.33 -5.55
CA LEU A 849 33.40 -24.30 -5.16
C LEU A 849 33.73 -23.67 -3.80
N ALA A 850 34.49 -24.36 -2.95
CA ALA A 850 34.92 -23.83 -1.66
C ALA A 850 35.81 -22.57 -1.75
N GLY A 851 36.46 -22.32 -2.89
CA GLY A 851 37.29 -21.13 -3.12
C GLY A 851 36.56 -19.95 -3.78
N MET A 852 35.35 -20.15 -4.30
CA MET A 852 34.57 -19.13 -5.01
C MET A 852 33.81 -18.21 -4.04
N GLY A 853 33.33 -17.07 -4.56
CA GLY A 853 32.44 -16.19 -3.81
C GLY A 853 31.09 -16.85 -3.52
N HIS A 854 30.48 -16.53 -2.37
CA HIS A 854 29.26 -17.19 -1.91
C HIS A 854 28.02 -16.92 -2.78
N ASP A 855 28.00 -15.82 -3.53
CA ASP A 855 26.89 -15.48 -4.44
C ASP A 855 26.99 -16.29 -5.74
N GLU A 856 28.21 -16.45 -6.24
CA GLU A 856 28.56 -17.24 -7.39
C GLU A 856 28.30 -18.73 -7.11
N VAL A 857 28.73 -19.23 -5.94
CA VAL A 857 28.45 -20.61 -5.50
C VAL A 857 26.95 -20.86 -5.40
N ALA A 858 26.17 -19.93 -4.84
CA ALA A 858 24.72 -20.04 -4.79
C ALA A 858 24.08 -20.11 -6.18
N ALA A 859 24.58 -19.30 -7.13
CA ALA A 859 24.11 -19.31 -8.52
C ALA A 859 24.42 -20.65 -9.22
N VAL A 860 25.62 -21.19 -9.00
CA VAL A 860 26.05 -22.48 -9.55
C VAL A 860 25.19 -23.60 -8.99
N ILE A 861 24.98 -23.66 -7.67
CA ILE A 861 24.15 -24.70 -7.03
C ILE A 861 22.72 -24.66 -7.58
N ALA A 862 22.12 -23.48 -7.73
CA ALA A 862 20.76 -23.35 -8.28
C ALA A 862 20.64 -23.81 -9.74
N ALA A 863 21.70 -23.69 -10.54
CA ALA A 863 21.75 -24.14 -11.92
C ALA A 863 22.03 -25.66 -12.07
N MET A 864 22.40 -26.36 -10.98
CA MET A 864 22.62 -27.81 -10.99
C MET A 864 21.32 -28.62 -10.83
N PRO A 865 21.28 -29.88 -11.29
CA PRO A 865 20.15 -30.78 -11.04
C PRO A 865 19.91 -31.05 -9.53
N PRO A 866 18.66 -31.07 -9.03
CA PRO A 866 18.34 -31.19 -7.59
C PRO A 866 19.02 -32.38 -6.88
N ALA A 867 19.09 -33.53 -7.56
CA ALA A 867 19.71 -34.74 -7.01
C ALA A 867 21.21 -34.57 -6.70
N LYS A 868 21.92 -33.70 -7.42
CA LYS A 868 23.35 -33.42 -7.20
C LYS A 868 23.59 -32.24 -6.27
N GLN A 869 22.64 -31.30 -6.15
CA GLN A 869 22.74 -30.18 -5.20
C GLN A 869 22.93 -30.67 -3.76
N VAL A 870 22.08 -31.61 -3.32
CA VAL A 870 22.14 -32.17 -1.96
C VAL A 870 23.43 -32.95 -1.76
N ALA A 871 23.82 -33.77 -2.72
CA ALA A 871 25.03 -34.57 -2.64
C ALA A 871 26.29 -33.68 -2.56
N LEU A 872 26.32 -32.57 -3.30
CA LEU A 872 27.38 -31.57 -3.26
C LEU A 872 27.45 -30.85 -1.91
N LEU A 873 26.33 -30.36 -1.37
CA LEU A 873 26.27 -29.80 -0.01
C LEU A 873 26.73 -30.82 1.05
N HIS A 874 26.52 -32.11 0.78
CA HIS A 874 27.02 -33.23 1.58
C HIS A 874 28.51 -33.55 1.38
N GLU A 875 29.21 -32.99 0.41
CA GLU A 875 30.67 -33.12 0.31
C GLU A 875 31.40 -31.82 0.67
N MET A 876 30.72 -30.67 0.52
CA MET A 876 31.24 -29.38 0.96
C MET A 876 31.55 -29.36 2.47
N GLY A 877 32.70 -28.77 2.83
CA GLY A 877 33.11 -28.63 4.22
C GLY A 877 32.23 -27.67 5.01
N ASP A 878 32.19 -27.84 6.34
CA ASP A 878 31.37 -27.03 7.26
C ASP A 878 31.60 -25.51 7.08
N ALA A 879 32.84 -25.09 6.81
CA ALA A 879 33.18 -23.68 6.57
C ALA A 879 32.60 -23.10 5.27
N ALA A 880 32.48 -23.92 4.21
CA ALA A 880 31.90 -23.49 2.95
C ALA A 880 30.37 -23.33 3.07
N VAL A 881 29.71 -24.25 3.78
CA VAL A 881 28.27 -24.15 4.09
C VAL A 881 27.99 -22.97 5.02
N PHE A 882 28.87 -22.72 5.99
CA PHE A 882 28.82 -21.53 6.85
C PHE A 882 28.87 -20.23 6.03
N ASN A 883 29.83 -20.11 5.10
CA ASN A 883 29.95 -18.92 4.25
C ASN A 883 28.77 -18.76 3.27
N LEU A 884 28.22 -19.88 2.77
CA LEU A 884 27.06 -19.87 1.88
C LEU A 884 25.80 -19.31 2.57
N THR A 885 25.64 -19.62 3.86
CA THR A 885 24.51 -19.17 4.69
C THR A 885 24.76 -17.82 5.38
N ALA A 886 26.00 -17.33 5.37
CA ALA A 886 26.36 -16.06 5.99
C ALA A 886 25.73 -14.88 5.22
N GLY A 887 25.18 -13.91 5.97
CA GLY A 887 24.59 -12.70 5.40
C GLY A 887 23.18 -12.85 4.82
N LEU A 888 22.53 -14.02 4.93
CA LEU A 888 21.15 -14.22 4.48
C LEU A 888 20.14 -13.32 5.24
N SER A 889 20.47 -12.89 6.46
CA SER A 889 19.65 -11.94 7.24
C SER A 889 19.47 -10.60 6.52
N ALA A 890 20.41 -10.20 5.64
CA ALA A 890 20.30 -8.98 4.85
C ALA A 890 19.11 -8.98 3.87
N ALA A 891 18.47 -10.13 3.62
CA ALA A 891 17.27 -10.23 2.78
C ALA A 891 16.05 -9.49 3.38
N TYR A 892 15.98 -9.39 4.72
CA TYR A 892 14.89 -8.71 5.43
C TYR A 892 15.37 -7.64 6.42
N ARG A 893 16.68 -7.56 6.68
CA ARG A 893 17.28 -6.63 7.64
C ARG A 893 18.20 -5.62 6.96
N ASP A 894 17.83 -4.35 7.06
CA ASP A 894 18.62 -3.24 6.54
C ASP A 894 19.68 -2.77 7.56
N ASP A 895 20.95 -2.69 7.14
CA ASP A 895 21.97 -1.95 7.90
C ASP A 895 21.83 -0.45 7.67
N ARG A 896 21.19 0.24 8.63
CA ARG A 896 20.92 1.68 8.59
C ARG A 896 22.17 2.56 8.52
N ARG A 897 23.38 2.01 8.69
CA ARG A 897 24.66 2.74 8.54
C ARG A 897 25.08 2.93 7.08
N LEU A 898 24.49 2.18 6.14
CA LEU A 898 24.84 2.20 4.72
C LEU A 898 23.92 3.12 3.89
N PRO A 899 24.41 3.69 2.77
CA PRO A 899 23.60 4.44 1.82
C PRO A 899 22.41 3.62 1.28
N ALA A 900 21.32 4.30 0.89
CA ALA A 900 20.09 3.64 0.44
C ALA A 900 20.28 2.72 -0.77
N ALA A 901 21.09 3.14 -1.75
CA ALA A 901 21.40 2.34 -2.93
C ALA A 901 22.16 1.06 -2.58
N GLU A 902 23.13 1.15 -1.66
CA GLU A 902 23.92 0.00 -1.22
C GLU A 902 23.08 -0.96 -0.35
N ARG A 903 22.16 -0.43 0.47
CA ARG A 903 21.19 -1.26 1.21
C ARG A 903 20.28 -2.05 0.26
N ALA A 904 19.72 -1.39 -0.76
CA ALA A 904 18.88 -2.05 -1.75
C ALA A 904 19.65 -3.15 -2.50
N GLN A 905 20.87 -2.85 -2.97
CA GLN A 905 21.72 -3.83 -3.65
C GLN A 905 22.03 -5.05 -2.77
N ARG A 906 22.40 -4.83 -1.50
CA ARG A 906 22.69 -5.93 -0.55
C ARG A 906 21.46 -6.77 -0.24
N ARG A 907 20.30 -6.12 -0.08
CA ARG A 907 19.02 -6.81 0.18
C ARG A 907 18.62 -7.67 -1.00
N ASP A 908 18.70 -7.13 -2.21
CA ASP A 908 18.31 -7.84 -3.44
C ASP A 908 19.26 -9.03 -3.70
N ALA A 909 20.57 -8.84 -3.48
CA ALA A 909 21.55 -9.92 -3.57
C ALA A 909 21.31 -11.03 -2.52
N ALA A 910 21.04 -10.67 -1.26
CA ALA A 910 20.75 -11.63 -0.20
C ALA A 910 19.41 -12.36 -0.43
N ALA A 911 18.38 -11.68 -0.93
CA ALA A 911 17.09 -12.27 -1.30
C ALA A 911 17.24 -13.26 -2.46
N GLU A 912 18.03 -12.89 -3.48
CA GLU A 912 18.32 -13.77 -4.61
C GLU A 912 19.13 -15.00 -4.18
N ARG A 913 20.15 -14.83 -3.32
CA ARG A 913 20.91 -15.94 -2.73
C ARG A 913 20.01 -16.86 -1.91
N THR A 914 19.13 -16.29 -1.08
CA THR A 914 18.14 -17.03 -0.28
C THR A 914 17.29 -17.91 -1.19
N ARG A 915 16.73 -17.35 -2.26
CA ARG A 915 15.89 -18.08 -3.23
C ARG A 915 16.65 -19.22 -3.92
N ARG A 916 17.93 -19.01 -4.24
CA ARG A 916 18.77 -19.99 -4.94
C ARG A 916 19.20 -21.16 -4.06
N VAL A 917 19.46 -20.91 -2.77
CA VAL A 917 20.10 -21.89 -1.86
C VAL A 917 19.08 -22.62 -0.98
N ALA A 918 17.94 -22.00 -0.64
CA ALA A 918 16.94 -22.57 0.26
C ALA A 918 16.49 -24.01 -0.12
N PRO A 919 16.19 -24.34 -1.39
CA PRO A 919 15.72 -25.68 -1.77
C PRO A 919 16.76 -26.79 -1.52
N ALA A 920 18.04 -26.45 -1.68
CA ALA A 920 19.13 -27.39 -1.47
C ALA A 920 19.45 -27.57 0.02
N LEU A 921 19.36 -26.49 0.81
CA LEU A 921 19.56 -26.55 2.26
C LEU A 921 18.47 -27.34 2.99
N ALA A 922 17.22 -27.23 2.55
CA ALA A 922 16.12 -27.93 3.21
C ALA A 922 16.18 -29.46 3.06
N GLN A 923 16.80 -29.93 1.98
CA GLN A 923 17.03 -31.35 1.73
C GLN A 923 18.30 -31.88 2.41
N MET A 924 19.12 -31.01 3.00
CA MET A 924 20.35 -31.38 3.72
C MET A 924 20.02 -31.97 5.09
N HIS A 925 20.84 -32.92 5.56
CA HIS A 925 20.63 -33.51 6.88
C HIS A 925 20.73 -32.45 8.02
N PRO A 926 19.69 -32.26 8.86
CA PRO A 926 19.62 -31.15 9.83
C PRO A 926 20.80 -31.08 10.80
N ALA A 927 21.28 -32.22 11.32
CA ALA A 927 22.42 -32.26 12.24
C ALA A 927 23.73 -31.75 11.62
N ARG A 928 23.88 -31.91 10.30
CA ARG A 928 25.06 -31.41 9.59
C ARG A 928 24.97 -29.91 9.36
N LEU A 929 23.80 -29.43 8.94
CA LEU A 929 23.57 -27.99 8.81
C LEU A 929 23.79 -27.29 10.16
N ALA A 930 23.26 -27.85 11.25
CA ALA A 930 23.52 -27.36 12.61
C ALA A 930 25.02 -27.35 12.96
N ARG A 931 25.77 -28.41 12.62
CA ARG A 931 27.23 -28.48 12.82
C ARG A 931 27.97 -27.39 12.05
N SER A 932 27.58 -27.09 10.81
CA SER A 932 28.18 -26.00 10.03
C SER A 932 27.98 -24.63 10.70
N MET A 933 26.92 -24.47 11.49
CA MET A 933 26.56 -23.23 12.19
C MET A 933 27.06 -23.16 13.64
N THR A 934 28.00 -24.02 14.04
CA THR A 934 28.50 -24.04 15.44
C THR A 934 29.07 -22.68 15.89
N HIS A 935 29.61 -21.88 14.96
CA HIS A 935 30.19 -20.55 15.23
C HIS A 935 29.29 -19.40 14.74
N ALA A 936 28.05 -19.70 14.32
CA ALA A 936 27.12 -18.69 13.83
C ALA A 936 26.57 -17.87 15.00
N ASP A 937 26.43 -16.57 14.79
CA ASP A 937 25.71 -15.72 15.72
C ASP A 937 24.19 -15.86 15.53
N ALA A 938 23.41 -15.22 16.40
CA ALA A 938 21.96 -15.31 16.36
C ALA A 938 21.37 -14.78 15.04
N ASP A 939 21.99 -13.77 14.42
CA ASP A 939 21.53 -13.14 13.18
C ASP A 939 21.76 -14.07 11.98
N HIS A 940 22.92 -14.72 11.90
CA HIS A 940 23.21 -15.73 10.88
C HIS A 940 22.28 -16.94 10.99
N VAL A 941 22.02 -17.42 12.22
CA VAL A 941 21.04 -18.49 12.45
C VAL A 941 19.64 -18.05 12.03
N ALA A 942 19.20 -16.84 12.40
CA ALA A 942 17.90 -16.30 12.01
C ALA A 942 17.75 -16.18 10.49
N GLY A 943 18.78 -15.68 9.79
CA GLY A 943 18.78 -15.58 8.33
C GLY A 943 18.66 -16.93 7.63
N THR A 944 19.30 -17.96 8.19
CA THR A 944 19.22 -19.34 7.65
C THR A 944 17.85 -19.96 7.93
N LEU A 945 17.28 -19.73 9.10
CA LEU A 945 15.92 -20.18 9.43
C LEU A 945 14.87 -19.50 8.52
N PHE A 946 15.01 -18.19 8.29
CA PHE A 946 14.16 -17.44 7.35
C PHE A 946 14.22 -18.03 5.94
N ALA A 947 15.43 -18.34 5.44
CA ALA A 947 15.61 -18.96 4.13
C ALA A 947 14.88 -20.31 4.01
N LEU A 948 14.94 -21.15 5.05
CA LEU A 948 14.29 -22.47 5.07
C LEU A 948 12.75 -22.40 5.18
N VAL A 949 12.19 -21.33 5.75
CA VAL A 949 10.72 -21.15 5.83
C VAL A 949 10.14 -20.75 4.47
N HIS A 950 10.81 -19.83 3.77
CA HIS A 950 10.32 -19.28 2.51
C HIS A 950 10.51 -20.18 1.28
N GLU A 951 11.08 -21.38 1.44
CA GLU A 951 11.09 -22.44 0.41
C GLU A 951 9.67 -22.98 0.13
N ALA A 952 8.83 -23.06 1.17
CA ALA A 952 7.49 -23.66 1.07
C ALA A 952 6.48 -22.79 0.28
N THR A 953 6.77 -21.49 0.12
CA THR A 953 5.96 -20.54 -0.65
C THR A 953 6.66 -20.22 -1.95
N GLY A 954 6.58 -21.13 -2.91
CA GLY A 954 7.13 -20.93 -4.25
C GLY A 954 6.54 -19.69 -4.93
N GLY A 955 7.29 -18.59 -4.89
CA GLY A 955 7.30 -17.51 -5.88
C GLY A 955 6.10 -16.58 -5.93
N HIS A 956 5.97 -15.67 -4.96
CA HIS A 956 5.52 -14.28 -5.17
C HIS A 956 5.93 -13.45 -3.95
N ALA A 957 6.87 -12.52 -4.14
CA ALA A 957 7.15 -11.48 -3.15
C ALA A 957 6.42 -10.19 -3.56
N HIS A 958 5.64 -9.66 -2.63
CA HIS A 958 5.07 -8.30 -2.58
C HIS A 958 4.04 -7.87 -3.64
N ALA A 959 2.94 -8.62 -3.72
CA ALA A 959 1.57 -8.10 -3.88
C ALA A 959 0.61 -9.27 -3.62
N ASP A 960 -0.51 -9.05 -2.93
CA ASP A 960 -1.54 -10.07 -2.64
C ASP A 960 -1.21 -11.13 -1.56
N VAL A 961 -0.99 -10.67 -0.32
CA VAL A 961 -1.06 -11.54 0.87
C VAL A 961 -2.50 -11.93 1.24
N GLN A 962 -3.52 -11.29 0.65
CA GLN A 962 -4.92 -11.54 1.02
C GLN A 962 -5.60 -12.68 0.25
N SER A 963 -5.15 -13.04 -0.97
CA SER A 963 -5.87 -14.01 -1.80
C SER A 963 -5.51 -15.48 -1.53
N SER A 964 -4.34 -15.73 -0.92
CA SER A 964 -3.82 -17.09 -0.67
C SER A 964 -4.22 -17.65 0.70
N GLN A 965 -4.54 -16.79 1.67
CA GLN A 965 -5.05 -17.20 2.99
C GLN A 965 -6.52 -17.67 2.91
N GLU A 966 -7.33 -17.17 1.98
CA GLU A 966 -8.72 -17.60 1.82
C GLU A 966 -8.87 -19.01 1.20
N GLN A 967 -7.89 -19.46 0.41
CA GLN A 967 -7.93 -20.78 -0.21
C GLN A 967 -7.46 -21.91 0.72
N SER A 968 -6.53 -21.63 1.64
CA SER A 968 -6.09 -22.62 2.64
C SER A 968 -7.12 -22.81 3.77
N PHE A 969 -7.90 -21.77 4.10
CA PHE A 969 -8.97 -21.83 5.10
C PHE A 969 -10.18 -22.64 4.61
N ARG A 970 -10.59 -22.45 3.34
CA ARG A 970 -11.74 -23.18 2.74
C ARG A 970 -11.50 -24.67 2.54
N ALA A 971 -10.26 -25.13 2.44
CA ALA A 971 -9.94 -26.55 2.32
C ALA A 971 -10.06 -27.31 3.65
N ARG A 972 -10.01 -26.61 4.80
CA ARG A 972 -10.07 -27.23 6.14
C ARG A 972 -11.48 -27.28 6.75
N GLU A 973 -12.46 -26.54 6.22
CA GLU A 973 -13.86 -26.60 6.68
C GLU A 973 -14.63 -27.85 6.18
N ASN A 974 -14.15 -28.52 5.12
CA ASN A 974 -14.80 -29.72 4.59
C ASN A 974 -14.27 -30.98 5.31
N GLY A 975 -14.83 -31.24 6.48
CA GLY A 975 -14.49 -32.34 7.38
C GLY A 975 -14.34 -33.71 6.73
N SER A 976 -13.09 -34.09 6.44
CA SER A 976 -12.67 -35.48 6.26
C SER A 976 -11.27 -35.66 6.86
N VAL A 977 -11.21 -35.84 8.18
CA VAL A 977 -9.97 -36.24 8.85
C VAL A 977 -9.93 -37.77 8.89
N ALA A 978 -9.29 -38.34 7.87
CA ALA A 978 -8.64 -39.64 8.04
C ALA A 978 -7.27 -39.38 8.67
N GLU A 979 -7.01 -40.05 9.78
CA GLU A 979 -5.74 -40.06 10.51
C GLU A 979 -4.60 -40.45 9.56
N SER A 980 -3.68 -39.51 9.32
CA SER A 980 -2.36 -39.76 8.75
C SER A 980 -1.36 -38.92 9.54
N GLU A 981 -1.06 -39.36 10.76
CA GLU A 981 0.04 -38.88 11.60
C GLU A 981 1.41 -39.20 10.95
N ALA A 982 1.84 -38.38 9.99
CA ALA A 982 3.23 -38.25 9.55
C ALA A 982 3.45 -37.01 8.64
N SER A 983 2.74 -35.91 8.90
CA SER A 983 2.85 -34.68 8.12
C SER A 983 4.18 -33.97 8.42
N THR A 984 5.14 -34.18 7.52
CA THR A 984 6.35 -33.39 7.22
C THR A 984 6.59 -32.13 8.06
N ARG A 985 7.45 -32.24 9.08
CA ARG A 985 7.97 -31.10 9.87
C ARG A 985 8.80 -30.17 8.98
N SER A 986 8.67 -28.85 9.17
CA SER A 986 9.45 -27.82 8.48
C SER A 986 10.95 -28.04 8.66
N ALA A 987 11.74 -27.92 7.59
CA ALA A 987 13.20 -28.05 7.63
C ALA A 987 13.85 -27.05 8.61
N ALA A 988 13.27 -25.85 8.73
CA ALA A 988 13.68 -24.83 9.70
C ALA A 988 13.51 -25.32 11.15
N ALA A 989 12.39 -25.98 11.47
CA ALA A 989 12.16 -26.55 12.79
C ALA A 989 13.08 -27.74 13.09
N GLN A 990 13.47 -28.51 12.08
CA GLN A 990 14.44 -29.60 12.25
C GLN A 990 15.85 -29.06 12.54
N LEU A 991 16.29 -28.02 11.80
CA LEU A 991 17.56 -27.34 12.07
C LEU A 991 17.60 -26.77 13.50
N LEU A 992 16.55 -26.04 13.91
CA LEU A 992 16.50 -25.42 15.22
C LEU A 992 16.54 -26.44 16.38
N ARG A 993 16.01 -27.66 16.21
CA ARG A 993 16.12 -28.74 17.22
C ARG A 993 17.54 -29.26 17.39
N GLU A 994 18.31 -29.34 16.30
CA GLU A 994 19.68 -29.88 16.30
C GLU A 994 20.73 -28.87 16.80
N LEU A 995 20.39 -27.57 16.84
CA LEU A 995 21.27 -26.54 17.38
C LEU A 995 21.47 -26.69 18.91
N PRO A 996 22.64 -26.28 19.45
CA PRO A 996 22.84 -26.22 20.90
C PRO A 996 21.80 -25.33 21.60
N ARG A 997 21.45 -25.65 22.84
CA ARG A 997 20.41 -24.92 23.60
C ARG A 997 20.67 -23.42 23.71
N ASP A 998 21.92 -23.02 23.86
CA ASP A 998 22.29 -21.60 23.97
C ASP A 998 22.09 -20.87 22.63
N ALA A 999 22.37 -21.54 21.50
CA ALA A 999 22.10 -21.01 20.17
C ALA A 999 20.59 -20.91 19.89
N GLN A 1000 19.80 -21.90 20.32
CA GLN A 1000 18.32 -21.84 20.24
C GLN A 1000 17.77 -20.62 21.01
N LYS A 1001 18.27 -20.39 22.23
CA LYS A 1001 17.87 -19.26 23.09
C LYS A 1001 18.29 -17.90 22.54
N ALA A 1002 19.34 -17.84 21.72
CA ALA A 1002 19.76 -16.61 21.07
C ALA A 1002 18.99 -16.36 19.76
N ALA A 1003 18.78 -17.41 18.96
CA ALA A 1003 18.19 -17.31 17.62
C ALA A 1003 16.69 -17.01 17.62
N VAL A 1004 15.90 -17.63 18.52
CA VAL A 1004 14.43 -17.44 18.54
C VAL A 1004 14.03 -15.99 18.85
N PRO A 1005 14.58 -15.35 19.90
CA PRO A 1005 14.50 -13.90 20.09
C PRO A 1005 14.84 -13.05 18.86
N GLU A 1006 15.91 -13.41 18.15
CA GLU A 1006 16.40 -12.66 16.99
C GLU A 1006 15.44 -12.75 15.80
N VAL A 1007 14.87 -13.95 15.57
CA VAL A 1007 13.81 -14.16 14.55
C VAL A 1007 12.59 -13.31 14.89
N LEU A 1008 12.10 -13.33 16.13
CA LEU A 1008 10.94 -12.54 16.57
C LEU A 1008 11.17 -11.03 16.52
N ALA A 1009 12.41 -10.58 16.68
CA ALA A 1009 12.77 -9.17 16.67
C ALA A 1009 12.82 -8.60 15.25
N ASN A 1010 13.39 -9.36 14.30
CA ASN A 1010 13.84 -8.81 13.02
C ASN A 1010 13.26 -9.49 11.77
N CYS A 1011 12.79 -10.74 11.85
CA CYS A 1011 12.21 -11.41 10.67
C CYS A 1011 10.81 -10.85 10.34
N PRO A 1012 10.38 -10.96 9.06
CA PRO A 1012 9.01 -10.63 8.65
C PRO A 1012 7.98 -11.47 9.38
N ALA A 1013 6.79 -10.90 9.55
CA ALA A 1013 5.68 -11.57 10.23
C ALA A 1013 5.27 -12.86 9.50
N GLY A 1014 4.89 -13.89 10.27
CA GLY A 1014 4.59 -15.25 9.83
C GLY A 1014 5.79 -16.22 9.94
N THR A 1015 7.03 -15.70 9.88
CA THR A 1015 8.24 -16.54 9.88
C THR A 1015 8.40 -17.31 11.19
N ALA A 1016 8.23 -16.62 12.33
CA ALA A 1016 8.42 -17.24 13.63
C ALA A 1016 7.28 -18.23 13.93
N GLY A 1017 6.04 -17.89 13.55
CA GLY A 1017 4.89 -18.76 13.68
C GLY A 1017 5.07 -20.08 12.93
N ALA A 1018 5.54 -20.03 11.68
CA ALA A 1018 5.80 -21.21 10.85
C ALA A 1018 6.87 -22.14 11.43
N ILE A 1019 7.88 -21.60 12.13
CA ILE A 1019 8.94 -22.39 12.76
C ILE A 1019 8.46 -22.96 14.10
N LEU A 1020 8.03 -22.06 15.00
CA LEU A 1020 7.68 -22.39 16.39
C LEU A 1020 6.42 -23.24 16.48
N GLY A 1021 5.56 -23.18 15.45
CA GLY A 1021 4.43 -24.07 15.28
C GLY A 1021 4.81 -25.54 15.40
N ASP A 1022 5.98 -25.98 14.96
CA ASP A 1022 6.37 -27.40 15.04
C ASP A 1022 6.87 -27.85 16.42
N PHE A 1023 6.99 -26.94 17.38
CA PHE A 1023 7.53 -27.22 18.71
C PHE A 1023 6.43 -27.38 19.76
N SER A 1024 6.74 -28.10 20.84
CA SER A 1024 5.85 -28.18 22.00
C SER A 1024 5.88 -26.89 22.83
N GLY A 1025 4.84 -26.65 23.63
CA GLY A 1025 4.78 -25.50 24.54
C GLY A 1025 6.00 -25.39 25.45
N ASP A 1026 6.46 -26.52 25.98
CA ASP A 1026 7.65 -26.61 26.84
C ASP A 1026 8.96 -26.32 26.11
N GLU A 1027 9.04 -26.63 24.81
CA GLU A 1027 10.20 -26.30 23.97
C GLU A 1027 10.28 -24.80 23.72
N VAL A 1028 9.18 -24.18 23.29
CA VAL A 1028 9.11 -22.74 23.02
C VAL A 1028 9.34 -21.93 24.30
N SER A 1029 8.72 -22.33 25.41
CA SER A 1029 8.91 -21.74 26.75
C SER A 1029 10.39 -21.75 27.17
N ARG A 1030 11.11 -22.84 26.91
CA ARG A 1030 12.56 -22.93 27.19
C ARG A 1030 13.41 -22.08 26.26
N MET A 1031 13.04 -21.95 24.98
CA MET A 1031 13.76 -21.10 24.01
C MET A 1031 13.61 -19.61 24.35
N LEU A 1032 12.45 -19.22 24.88
CA LEU A 1032 12.16 -17.84 25.31
C LEU A 1032 12.51 -17.56 26.77
N SER A 1033 13.14 -18.49 27.49
CA SER A 1033 13.50 -18.28 28.89
C SER A 1033 14.47 -17.10 29.03
N GLY A 1034 14.04 -16.02 29.66
CA GLY A 1034 14.85 -14.79 29.83
C GLY A 1034 14.80 -13.82 28.65
N ALA A 1035 13.98 -14.09 27.63
CA ALA A 1035 13.74 -13.14 26.54
C ALA A 1035 12.91 -11.93 27.01
N PRO A 1036 13.08 -10.74 26.40
CA PRO A 1036 12.19 -9.61 26.60
C PRO A 1036 10.71 -9.96 26.43
N VAL A 1037 9.86 -9.36 27.28
CA VAL A 1037 8.41 -9.59 27.26
C VAL A 1037 7.79 -9.24 25.90
N GLU A 1038 8.34 -8.23 25.20
CA GLU A 1038 7.90 -7.85 23.84
C GLU A 1038 8.08 -8.99 22.83
N GLN A 1039 9.17 -9.75 22.90
CA GLN A 1039 9.38 -10.90 22.00
C GLN A 1039 8.42 -12.04 22.33
N THR A 1040 8.11 -12.23 23.60
CA THR A 1040 7.08 -13.18 24.04
C THR A 1040 5.70 -12.78 23.50
N ALA A 1041 5.37 -11.48 23.52
CA ALA A 1041 4.14 -10.95 22.93
C ALA A 1041 4.09 -11.17 21.40
N ARG A 1042 5.20 -10.90 20.68
CA ARG A 1042 5.30 -11.18 19.23
C ARG A 1042 5.13 -12.67 18.94
N MET A 1043 5.70 -13.55 19.76
CA MET A 1043 5.53 -14.99 19.61
C MET A 1043 4.07 -15.41 19.75
N LEU A 1044 3.33 -14.86 20.71
CA LEU A 1044 1.90 -15.16 20.87
C LEU A 1044 1.10 -14.73 19.64
N VAL A 1045 1.37 -13.53 19.11
CA VAL A 1045 0.71 -13.00 17.90
C VAL A 1045 1.01 -13.89 16.68
N GLU A 1046 2.27 -14.27 16.50
CA GLU A 1046 2.72 -15.14 15.41
C GLU A 1046 2.11 -16.55 15.48
N LEU A 1047 2.09 -17.17 16.66
CA LEU A 1047 1.54 -18.51 16.83
C LEU A 1047 0.01 -18.54 16.71
N VAL A 1048 -0.69 -17.49 17.12
CA VAL A 1048 -2.16 -17.42 16.96
C VAL A 1048 -2.56 -17.36 15.50
N ARG A 1049 -1.83 -16.59 14.68
CA ARG A 1049 -2.10 -16.48 13.24
C ARG A 1049 -1.96 -17.82 12.51
N GLU A 1050 -0.97 -18.62 12.90
CA GLU A 1050 -0.68 -19.91 12.25
C GLU A 1050 -1.46 -21.08 12.86
N MET A 1051 -1.42 -21.21 14.19
CA MET A 1051 -2.02 -22.31 14.96
C MET A 1051 -2.47 -21.84 16.36
N PRO A 1052 -3.68 -21.27 16.49
CA PRO A 1052 -4.24 -20.78 17.75
C PRO A 1052 -4.11 -21.72 18.97
N PRO A 1053 -4.38 -23.04 18.87
CA PRO A 1053 -4.26 -23.93 20.05
C PRO A 1053 -2.81 -24.09 20.53
N LYS A 1054 -1.80 -23.83 19.70
CA LYS A 1054 -0.40 -23.91 20.10
C LYS A 1054 0.02 -22.70 20.93
N ALA A 1055 -0.46 -21.49 20.60
CA ALA A 1055 -0.23 -20.31 21.44
C ALA A 1055 -0.76 -20.54 22.87
N ALA A 1056 -1.95 -21.14 23.01
CA ALA A 1056 -2.51 -21.57 24.29
C ALA A 1056 -1.59 -22.57 25.02
N GLY A 1057 -1.12 -23.60 24.32
CA GLY A 1057 -0.19 -24.59 24.88
C GLY A 1057 1.14 -24.00 25.36
N VAL A 1058 1.68 -22.98 24.67
CA VAL A 1058 2.89 -22.26 25.10
C VAL A 1058 2.61 -21.44 26.36
N MET A 1059 1.47 -20.74 26.45
CA MET A 1059 1.10 -19.97 27.64
C MET A 1059 0.95 -20.85 28.89
N VAL A 1060 0.46 -22.09 28.74
CA VAL A 1060 0.38 -23.08 29.83
C VAL A 1060 1.77 -23.52 30.30
N ALA A 1061 2.73 -23.64 29.38
CA ALA A 1061 4.09 -24.09 29.66
C ALA A 1061 5.02 -22.97 30.20
N MET A 1062 4.56 -21.73 30.23
CA MET A 1062 5.31 -20.56 30.72
C MET A 1062 4.85 -20.15 32.13
N PRO A 1063 5.70 -19.47 32.92
CA PRO A 1063 5.26 -18.84 34.16
C PRO A 1063 4.08 -17.88 33.89
N PRO A 1064 2.95 -17.98 34.63
CA PRO A 1064 1.75 -17.19 34.35
C PRO A 1064 1.98 -15.67 34.33
N SER A 1065 2.92 -15.18 35.14
CA SER A 1065 3.30 -13.76 35.17
C SER A 1065 3.97 -13.27 33.88
N VAL A 1066 4.77 -14.13 33.23
CA VAL A 1066 5.46 -13.78 31.97
C VAL A 1066 4.48 -13.83 30.80
N ALA A 1067 3.64 -14.86 30.74
CA ALA A 1067 2.58 -14.97 29.74
C ALA A 1067 1.58 -13.81 29.85
N ALA A 1068 1.20 -13.42 31.08
CA ALA A 1068 0.28 -12.32 31.32
C ALA A 1068 0.89 -10.95 30.97
N ALA A 1069 2.17 -10.72 31.28
CA ALA A 1069 2.85 -9.50 30.88
C ALA A 1069 2.93 -9.36 29.35
N ALA A 1070 3.18 -10.46 28.63
CA ALA A 1070 3.18 -10.48 27.17
C ALA A 1070 1.78 -10.22 26.61
N LEU A 1071 0.75 -10.90 27.13
CA LEU A 1071 -0.64 -10.68 26.73
C LEU A 1071 -1.11 -9.25 27.02
N SER A 1072 -0.65 -8.65 28.13
CA SER A 1072 -0.95 -7.25 28.48
C SER A 1072 -0.43 -6.27 27.43
N LEU A 1073 0.76 -6.51 26.87
CA LEU A 1073 1.29 -5.68 25.77
C LEU A 1073 0.45 -5.82 24.49
N VAL A 1074 0.00 -7.04 24.17
CA VAL A 1074 -0.86 -7.29 23.00
C VAL A 1074 -2.20 -6.58 23.18
N VAL A 1075 -2.87 -6.78 24.31
CA VAL A 1075 -4.17 -6.16 24.64
C VAL A 1075 -4.06 -4.63 24.66
N ALA A 1076 -2.98 -4.07 25.23
CA ALA A 1076 -2.75 -2.63 25.23
C ALA A 1076 -2.56 -2.07 23.82
N SER A 1077 -1.78 -2.73 22.97
CA SER A 1077 -1.56 -2.33 21.58
C SER A 1077 -2.85 -2.38 20.76
N VAL A 1078 -3.67 -3.42 20.93
CA VAL A 1078 -4.98 -3.57 20.27
C VAL A 1078 -5.95 -2.47 20.67
N ASN A 1079 -6.01 -2.13 21.96
CA ASN A 1079 -6.88 -1.06 22.46
C ASN A 1079 -6.43 0.33 21.99
N LEU A 1080 -5.13 0.54 21.82
CA LEU A 1080 -4.55 1.80 21.34
C LEU A 1080 -4.53 1.92 19.81
N ASP A 1081 -4.76 0.81 19.11
CA ASP A 1081 -4.63 0.67 17.65
C ASP A 1081 -3.29 1.22 17.12
N ASP A 1082 -2.20 0.97 17.87
CA ASP A 1082 -0.88 1.58 17.64
C ASP A 1082 -0.03 0.85 16.57
N GLY A 1083 -0.59 -0.21 15.98
CA GLY A 1083 0.02 -1.00 14.92
C GLY A 1083 1.22 -1.87 15.35
N ARG A 1084 1.55 -1.95 16.65
CA ARG A 1084 2.69 -2.77 17.13
C ARG A 1084 2.41 -4.27 17.05
N PHE A 1085 1.20 -4.69 17.38
CA PHE A 1085 0.75 -6.08 17.31
C PHE A 1085 -0.56 -6.15 16.52
N ILE A 1086 -0.46 -6.39 15.22
CA ILE A 1086 -1.63 -6.44 14.34
C ILE A 1086 -2.33 -7.79 14.52
N LEU A 1087 -3.60 -7.80 14.92
CA LEU A 1087 -4.43 -9.01 15.00
C LEU A 1087 -5.79 -8.69 14.38
N SER A 1088 -6.36 -9.64 13.64
CA SER A 1088 -7.78 -9.55 13.28
C SER A 1088 -8.65 -9.79 14.52
N ASP A 1089 -9.89 -9.30 14.49
CA ASP A 1089 -10.86 -9.48 15.58
C ASP A 1089 -11.09 -10.98 15.88
N LEU A 1090 -11.02 -11.85 14.86
CA LEU A 1090 -11.11 -13.30 15.00
C LEU A 1090 -9.87 -13.88 15.71
N GLU A 1091 -8.67 -13.51 15.28
CA GLU A 1091 -7.41 -13.98 15.89
C GLU A 1091 -7.30 -13.53 17.35
N LEU A 1092 -7.69 -12.29 17.66
CA LEU A 1092 -7.75 -11.79 19.03
C LEU A 1092 -8.75 -12.59 19.88
N ALA A 1093 -9.94 -12.88 19.33
CA ALA A 1093 -10.93 -13.70 20.02
C ALA A 1093 -10.42 -15.11 20.31
N GLU A 1094 -9.68 -15.72 19.37
CA GLU A 1094 -9.08 -17.04 19.55
C GLU A 1094 -7.91 -17.03 20.55
N LEU A 1095 -7.07 -15.99 20.53
CA LEU A 1095 -6.00 -15.80 21.51
C LEU A 1095 -6.58 -15.68 22.93
N LEU A 1096 -7.54 -14.78 23.14
CA LEU A 1096 -8.13 -14.55 24.46
C LEU A 1096 -8.91 -15.76 24.96
N ARG A 1097 -9.65 -16.45 24.09
CA ARG A 1097 -10.38 -17.68 24.45
C ARG A 1097 -9.43 -18.85 24.79
N GLY A 1098 -8.31 -18.96 24.06
CA GLY A 1098 -7.31 -19.99 24.30
C GLY A 1098 -6.40 -19.70 25.50
N THR A 1099 -6.44 -18.48 26.04
CA THR A 1099 -5.58 -18.09 27.17
C THR A 1099 -6.04 -18.79 28.46
N PRO A 1100 -5.13 -19.40 29.23
CA PRO A 1100 -5.47 -19.99 30.53
C PRO A 1100 -6.07 -18.95 31.50
N PRO A 1101 -7.09 -19.30 32.31
CA PRO A 1101 -7.70 -18.37 33.27
C PRO A 1101 -6.70 -17.74 34.25
N ASP A 1102 -5.68 -18.52 34.65
CA ASP A 1102 -4.61 -18.06 35.54
C ASP A 1102 -3.71 -16.99 34.92
N VAL A 1103 -3.67 -16.89 33.60
CA VAL A 1103 -2.95 -15.86 32.84
C VAL A 1103 -3.88 -14.66 32.57
N LEU A 1104 -5.13 -14.90 32.16
CA LEU A 1104 -6.11 -13.85 31.89
C LEU A 1104 -6.35 -12.94 33.10
N LYS A 1105 -6.41 -13.50 34.32
CA LYS A 1105 -6.61 -12.71 35.56
C LYS A 1105 -5.44 -11.80 35.93
N LEU A 1106 -4.27 -12.02 35.32
CA LEU A 1106 -3.03 -11.26 35.57
C LEU A 1106 -2.76 -10.19 34.49
N VAL A 1107 -3.69 -9.99 33.54
CA VAL A 1107 -3.56 -8.94 32.52
C VAL A 1107 -3.68 -7.56 33.17
N GLU A 1108 -2.71 -6.67 32.90
CA GLU A 1108 -2.64 -5.33 33.47
C GLU A 1108 -2.65 -4.22 32.40
N PRO A 1109 -3.47 -3.16 32.57
CA PRO A 1109 -4.51 -3.02 33.59
C PRO A 1109 -5.70 -3.96 33.31
N ALA A 1110 -6.36 -4.46 34.36
CA ALA A 1110 -7.49 -5.38 34.21
C ALA A 1110 -8.64 -4.81 33.35
N THR A 1111 -8.83 -3.49 33.39
CA THR A 1111 -9.81 -2.77 32.56
C THR A 1111 -9.50 -2.87 31.06
N ALA A 1112 -8.22 -2.95 30.67
CA ALA A 1112 -7.84 -3.08 29.26
C ALA A 1112 -8.34 -4.40 28.64
N LEU A 1113 -8.44 -5.48 29.42
CA LEU A 1113 -9.02 -6.74 28.96
C LEU A 1113 -10.51 -6.58 28.61
N GLY A 1114 -11.26 -5.86 29.46
CA GLY A 1114 -12.66 -5.56 29.20
C GLY A 1114 -12.86 -4.64 28.01
N THR A 1115 -12.06 -3.58 27.89
CA THR A 1115 -12.08 -2.67 26.74
C THR A 1115 -11.80 -3.40 25.43
N ALA A 1116 -10.85 -4.34 25.41
CA ALA A 1116 -10.55 -5.15 24.22
C ALA A 1116 -11.72 -6.10 23.87
N CYS A 1117 -12.34 -6.73 24.89
CA CYS A 1117 -13.51 -7.58 24.70
C CYS A 1117 -14.74 -6.80 24.19
N ALA A 1118 -14.95 -5.56 24.64
CA ALA A 1118 -16.07 -4.73 24.19
C ALA A 1118 -15.88 -4.18 22.77
N SER A 1119 -14.67 -3.74 22.45
CA SER A 1119 -14.38 -3.01 21.21
C SER A 1119 -14.11 -3.91 20.01
N ARG A 1120 -13.59 -5.12 20.22
CA ARG A 1120 -13.11 -6.02 19.14
C ARG A 1120 -13.80 -7.37 19.07
N LEU A 1121 -14.56 -7.78 20.10
CA LEU A 1121 -15.24 -9.08 20.13
C LEU A 1121 -16.76 -8.92 20.10
N THR A 1122 -17.46 -9.91 19.55
CA THR A 1122 -18.93 -9.99 19.71
C THR A 1122 -19.30 -10.29 21.16
N ALA A 1123 -20.50 -9.90 21.59
CA ALA A 1123 -20.98 -10.16 22.96
C ALA A 1123 -20.87 -11.64 23.38
N ALA A 1124 -21.12 -12.58 22.46
CA ALA A 1124 -20.98 -14.01 22.71
C ALA A 1124 -19.51 -14.44 22.89
N GLN A 1125 -18.58 -13.88 22.11
CA GLN A 1125 -17.14 -14.15 22.25
C GLN A 1125 -16.58 -13.52 23.53
N ALA A 1126 -16.97 -12.29 23.85
CA ALA A 1126 -16.60 -11.60 25.09
C ALA A 1126 -17.12 -12.35 26.33
N ALA A 1127 -18.37 -12.82 26.31
CA ALA A 1127 -18.92 -13.65 27.37
C ALA A 1127 -18.15 -14.96 27.56
N ALA A 1128 -17.72 -15.62 26.47
CA ALA A 1128 -16.93 -16.85 26.54
C ALA A 1128 -15.54 -16.62 27.17
N VAL A 1129 -14.91 -15.46 26.95
CA VAL A 1129 -13.63 -15.10 27.57
C VAL A 1129 -13.83 -14.74 29.05
N LEU A 1130 -14.75 -13.84 29.37
CA LEU A 1130 -14.94 -13.34 30.73
C LEU A 1130 -15.55 -14.37 31.68
N SER A 1131 -16.36 -15.31 31.18
CA SER A 1131 -16.91 -16.41 32.01
C SER A 1131 -15.86 -17.41 32.49
N SER A 1132 -14.66 -17.40 31.90
CA SER A 1132 -13.54 -18.24 32.34
C SER A 1132 -12.82 -17.69 33.58
N LEU A 1133 -13.05 -16.42 33.93
CA LEU A 1133 -12.44 -15.74 35.07
C LEU A 1133 -13.22 -15.96 36.36
N ASP A 1134 -12.55 -15.84 37.50
CA ASP A 1134 -13.24 -15.77 38.79
C ASP A 1134 -14.07 -14.47 38.90
N PRO A 1135 -15.15 -14.44 39.71
CA PRO A 1135 -16.05 -13.29 39.75
C PRO A 1135 -15.40 -11.94 40.08
N ALA A 1136 -14.32 -11.93 40.87
CA ALA A 1136 -13.63 -10.70 41.24
C ALA A 1136 -12.79 -10.18 40.06
N SER A 1137 -12.09 -11.07 39.36
CA SER A 1137 -11.32 -10.72 38.16
C SER A 1137 -12.22 -10.32 36.99
N ALA A 1138 -13.35 -11.01 36.77
CA ALA A 1138 -14.34 -10.66 35.77
C ALA A 1138 -14.95 -9.27 36.04
N ALA A 1139 -15.29 -8.96 37.29
CA ALA A 1139 -15.81 -7.64 37.68
C ALA A 1139 -14.81 -6.51 37.34
N ARG A 1140 -13.51 -6.71 37.62
CA ARG A 1140 -12.45 -5.74 37.30
C ARG A 1140 -12.24 -5.55 35.80
N ALA A 1141 -12.48 -6.58 34.99
CA ALA A 1141 -12.46 -6.44 33.54
C ALA A 1141 -13.69 -5.65 33.04
N LEU A 1142 -14.89 -5.93 33.57
CA LEU A 1142 -16.12 -5.22 33.22
C LEU A 1142 -16.08 -3.72 33.55
N GLU A 1143 -15.25 -3.28 34.51
CA GLU A 1143 -15.00 -1.86 34.78
C GLU A 1143 -14.42 -1.10 33.58
N GLY A 1144 -13.79 -1.81 32.62
CA GLY A 1144 -13.30 -1.24 31.36
C GLY A 1144 -14.34 -1.17 30.25
N MET A 1145 -15.59 -1.58 30.50
CA MET A 1145 -16.70 -1.61 29.55
C MET A 1145 -17.77 -0.58 29.93
N SER A 1146 -18.52 -0.07 28.94
CA SER A 1146 -19.67 0.81 29.20
C SER A 1146 -20.86 0.04 29.79
N SER A 1147 -21.78 0.73 30.47
CA SER A 1147 -22.96 0.08 31.08
C SER A 1147 -23.85 -0.63 30.05
N GLU A 1148 -23.85 -0.16 28.80
CA GLU A 1148 -24.60 -0.78 27.71
C GLU A 1148 -23.89 -2.03 27.17
N GLU A 1149 -22.56 -2.01 27.03
CA GLU A 1149 -21.77 -3.19 26.66
C GLU A 1149 -21.88 -4.31 27.70
N VAL A 1150 -21.82 -3.95 28.99
CA VAL A 1150 -22.02 -4.91 30.09
C VAL A 1150 -23.44 -5.50 30.02
N ARG A 1151 -24.45 -4.70 29.67
CA ARG A 1151 -25.84 -5.17 29.51
C ARG A 1151 -26.03 -6.08 28.31
N GLN A 1152 -25.30 -5.87 27.21
CA GLN A 1152 -25.35 -6.74 26.03
C GLN A 1152 -24.61 -8.07 26.26
N LEU A 1153 -23.62 -8.07 27.16
CA LEU A 1153 -22.83 -9.24 27.52
C LEU A 1153 -23.56 -10.18 28.51
N LEU A 1154 -24.34 -9.63 29.43
CA LEU A 1154 -25.17 -10.35 30.41
C LEU A 1154 -26.49 -10.86 29.80
#